data_AF-A0A8J3Q433-F1
#
_entry.id   AF-A0A8J3Q433-F1
#
_cell.length_a   1.000
_cell.length_b   1.000
_cell.length_c   1.000
_cell.angle_alpha   90.00
_cell.angle_beta   90.00
_cell.angle_gamma   90.00
#
_symmetry.space_group_name_H-M   'P 1'
#
loop_
_entity.id
_entity.type
_entity.pdbx_description
1 polymer ?
#
loop_
_entity_poly.entity_id
_entity_poly.type
_entity_poly.pdbx_seq_one_letter_code
_entity_poly.pdbx_strand_id
1 'polypeptide(L)'
;MKASPQQRAAAARLGAAYLITTATGGRLDREAIPSAARDGSLRPDLLAALERVYGTDNERARQPRPYSNRYSLYKADYDAVMPMAEDTIRSWTSATLTAELVQLSIFASRLKDQVVGSDLHRRAQQVGVASGGYEPRADEIVAAYGNPRLRQRADGWWDPARERYIEHYAPIRKEERLQRLVRARLAGPVAKEQDETLSTLFVHPNGVDILAEYRSGAAAGLRCASWHVDAADRAMIELFGRLTAPGNTDIWHYPLLVVGGINASGLGGVPGFPEYVAALGQVLGSDSLDLWLGAAGITVLALGIFFTGPAAALILATADLALAGMGVGVAYLRDREQDLTAQATSLRPEEARLAEPSTYAGTLFAGAAALLSGMAFFRAAKEFRAVAQARPTTVARALAQPEAAIPDWVRVRSRPMVEKVETVHQSAGASLPHGFGTRSNAFDPATYRAVQRGTEGLPPSAARSTGQPAPAAEAASATTRPVAETVPTGNRPAADIPPNAPREVSVTAPADAPPTPETARGISRHDSGRSTGSGTDEPVLRSDDPRATGERGTGALTREQLQAHRAELRAALQAKIEAKEAEILSEEIRLARTKREVSEVNHQRRVAYEAGRIDEVRALRPKLEELKDEVDSFTIDALKNDLKRFKKQLGISAEEHYLRITAAGASHANSVLVRAGPASPLFRPSTTGTYSVEHIWPRSQIFLEPAFLGLRREQQVALMAYQPNLIKIPAAANSARGNRAYRTVSAEFTRTFLSSPAAQAELARMEELMKADMINLMKNPHLIPL
;
A
#
# COMPACT_ATOMS: atom_id res chain seq x y z
N MET A 1 -13.64 4.81 -20.20
CA MET A 1 -14.74 5.73 -20.56
C MET A 1 -14.90 6.75 -19.43
N LYS A 2 -15.30 8.00 -19.68
CA LYS A 2 -15.51 8.97 -18.59
C LYS A 2 -16.95 8.89 -18.05
N ALA A 3 -17.10 8.91 -16.73
CA ALA A 3 -18.40 8.87 -16.07
C ALA A 3 -19.27 10.09 -16.41
N SER A 4 -20.54 9.83 -16.71
CA SER A 4 -21.54 10.87 -16.94
C SER A 4 -21.79 11.69 -15.66
N PRO A 5 -22.39 12.89 -15.76
CA PRO A 5 -22.79 13.66 -14.57
C PRO A 5 -23.73 12.87 -13.64
N GLN A 6 -24.63 12.07 -14.21
CA GLN A 6 -25.56 11.22 -13.43
C GLN A 6 -24.81 10.12 -12.68
N GLN A 7 -23.86 9.45 -13.34
CA GLN A 7 -23.01 8.43 -12.71
C GLN A 7 -22.11 9.03 -11.62
N ARG A 8 -21.58 10.24 -11.80
CA ARG A 8 -20.84 10.95 -10.75
C ARG A 8 -21.71 11.28 -9.54
N ALA A 9 -22.96 11.69 -9.77
CA ALA A 9 -23.89 11.94 -8.68
C ALA A 9 -24.28 10.65 -7.93
N ALA A 10 -24.49 9.55 -8.64
CA ALA A 10 -24.72 8.23 -8.06
C ALA A 10 -23.50 7.75 -7.25
N ALA A 11 -22.31 7.83 -7.82
CA ALA A 11 -21.05 7.52 -7.14
C ALA A 11 -20.86 8.34 -5.86
N ALA A 12 -21.21 9.63 -5.88
CA ALA A 12 -21.13 10.49 -4.69
C ALA A 12 -22.07 10.04 -3.57
N ARG A 13 -23.28 9.56 -3.91
CA ARG A 13 -24.22 9.01 -2.93
C ARG A 13 -23.77 7.66 -2.38
N LEU A 14 -23.24 6.78 -3.22
CA LEU A 14 -22.61 5.52 -2.78
C LEU A 14 -21.43 5.78 -1.82
N GLY A 15 -20.54 6.70 -2.19
CA GLY A 15 -19.41 7.11 -1.37
C GLY A 15 -19.84 7.76 -0.04
N ALA A 16 -20.86 8.62 -0.06
CA ALA A 16 -21.41 9.20 1.17
C ALA A 16 -22.01 8.15 2.11
N ALA A 17 -22.75 7.18 1.57
CA ALA A 17 -23.31 6.09 2.37
C ALA A 17 -22.19 5.28 3.04
N TYR A 18 -21.16 4.93 2.29
CA TYR A 18 -19.98 4.24 2.82
C TYR A 18 -19.26 5.00 3.94
N LEU A 19 -19.00 6.29 3.74
CA LEU A 19 -18.35 7.12 4.76
C LEU A 19 -19.17 7.19 6.05
N ILE A 20 -20.50 7.27 5.95
CA ILE A 20 -21.38 7.27 7.13
C ILE A 20 -21.35 5.92 7.83
N THR A 21 -21.47 4.81 7.08
CA THR A 21 -21.41 3.45 7.65
C THR A 21 -20.10 3.24 8.41
N THR A 22 -18.96 3.56 7.80
CA THR A 22 -17.63 3.38 8.42
C THR A 22 -17.39 4.33 9.60
N ALA A 23 -17.91 5.57 9.56
CA ALA A 23 -17.84 6.49 10.69
C ALA A 23 -18.59 5.96 11.94
N THR A 24 -19.59 5.10 11.75
CA THR A 24 -20.31 4.43 12.84
C THR A 24 -19.69 3.10 13.28
N GLY A 25 -18.49 2.77 12.79
CA GLY A 25 -17.81 1.48 13.05
C GLY A 25 -18.32 0.32 12.19
N GLY A 26 -19.22 0.61 11.24
CA GLY A 26 -19.74 -0.34 10.28
C GLY A 26 -18.72 -0.77 9.23
N ARG A 27 -18.98 -1.90 8.58
CA ARG A 27 -18.18 -2.41 7.46
C ARG A 27 -19.10 -2.84 6.33
N LEU A 28 -18.65 -2.69 5.09
CA LEU A 28 -19.32 -3.33 3.95
C LEU A 28 -19.13 -4.84 4.05
N ASP A 29 -20.18 -5.57 3.71
CA ASP A 29 -20.20 -7.02 3.58
C ASP A 29 -20.95 -7.39 2.29
N ARG A 30 -21.19 -8.69 2.08
CA ARG A 30 -21.89 -9.16 0.89
C ARG A 30 -23.34 -8.68 0.81
N GLU A 31 -23.98 -8.37 1.93
CA GLU A 31 -25.35 -7.86 1.95
C GLU A 31 -25.41 -6.42 1.42
N ALA A 32 -24.28 -5.71 1.41
CA ALA A 32 -24.16 -4.41 0.76
C ALA A 32 -24.14 -4.49 -0.78
N ILE A 33 -24.01 -5.68 -1.38
CA ILE A 33 -24.07 -5.88 -2.84
C ILE A 33 -25.53 -6.10 -3.25
N PRO A 34 -26.14 -5.22 -4.06
CA PRO A 34 -27.57 -5.31 -4.35
C PRO A 34 -28.03 -6.58 -5.09
N SER A 35 -27.13 -7.24 -5.82
CA SER A 35 -27.42 -8.53 -6.46
C SER A 35 -27.39 -9.72 -5.49
N ALA A 36 -26.82 -9.55 -4.30
CA ALA A 36 -26.68 -10.59 -3.28
C ALA A 36 -27.60 -10.38 -2.06
N ALA A 37 -28.11 -9.18 -1.83
CA ALA A 37 -28.98 -8.90 -0.68
C ALA A 37 -30.37 -9.55 -0.87
N ARG A 38 -30.88 -10.17 0.20
CA ARG A 38 -32.30 -10.53 0.30
C ARG A 38 -33.04 -9.31 0.84
N ASP A 39 -34.28 -9.08 0.40
CA ASP A 39 -35.09 -7.97 0.93
C ASP A 39 -35.15 -8.05 2.46
N GLY A 40 -34.72 -6.98 3.13
CA GLY A 40 -34.67 -6.89 4.59
C GLY A 40 -33.39 -7.38 5.27
N SER A 41 -32.36 -7.84 4.53
CA SER A 41 -31.11 -8.34 5.12
C SER A 41 -30.02 -7.28 5.30
N LEU A 42 -30.29 -5.99 5.05
CA LEU A 42 -29.25 -4.97 5.23
C LEU A 42 -28.94 -4.78 6.71
N ARG A 43 -27.66 -4.65 7.03
CA ARG A 43 -27.26 -4.34 8.40
C ARG A 43 -27.81 -2.99 8.88
N PRO A 44 -28.11 -2.84 10.18
CA PRO A 44 -28.69 -1.60 10.73
C PRO A 44 -27.86 -0.33 10.48
N ASP A 45 -26.53 -0.44 10.51
CA ASP A 45 -25.58 0.64 10.25
C ASP A 45 -25.60 1.08 8.78
N LEU A 46 -25.68 0.15 7.84
CA LEU A 46 -25.86 0.47 6.43
C LEU A 46 -27.25 1.07 6.19
N LEU A 47 -28.31 0.50 6.78
CA LEU A 47 -29.66 1.06 6.71
C LEU A 47 -29.73 2.51 7.19
N ALA A 48 -29.13 2.81 8.33
CA ALA A 48 -29.07 4.16 8.88
C ALA A 48 -28.29 5.12 7.96
N ALA A 49 -27.21 4.65 7.35
CA ALA A 49 -26.46 5.43 6.36
C ALA A 49 -27.29 5.70 5.10
N LEU A 50 -27.96 4.68 4.58
CA LEU A 50 -28.85 4.82 3.41
C LEU A 50 -30.02 5.76 3.71
N GLU A 51 -30.56 5.74 4.92
CA GLU A 51 -31.61 6.67 5.34
C GLU A 51 -31.13 8.13 5.37
N ARG A 52 -29.90 8.37 5.83
CA ARG A 52 -29.31 9.72 5.80
C ARG A 52 -29.03 10.23 4.38
N VAL A 53 -28.63 9.35 3.45
CA VAL A 53 -28.26 9.74 2.08
C VAL A 53 -29.46 9.82 1.16
N TYR A 54 -30.38 8.86 1.26
CA TYR A 54 -31.52 8.72 0.34
C TYR A 54 -32.85 9.19 0.95
N GLY A 55 -32.88 9.54 2.24
CA GLY A 55 -34.06 9.96 3.01
C GLY A 55 -34.77 8.82 3.75
N THR A 56 -35.79 9.17 4.55
CA THR A 56 -36.71 8.19 5.15
C THR A 56 -37.78 7.74 4.13
N ASP A 57 -38.44 6.59 4.36
CA ASP A 57 -39.53 6.14 3.47
C ASP A 57 -40.72 7.12 3.45
N ASN A 58 -41.00 7.77 4.59
CA ASN A 58 -42.07 8.76 4.72
C ASN A 58 -41.77 10.06 3.94
N GLU A 59 -40.53 10.51 3.93
CA GLU A 59 -40.11 11.67 3.14
C GLU A 59 -40.17 11.36 1.64
N ARG A 60 -39.88 10.12 1.24
CA ARG A 60 -39.94 9.66 -0.15
C ARG A 60 -41.35 9.45 -0.67
N ALA A 61 -42.27 8.94 0.16
CA ALA A 61 -43.68 8.77 -0.22
C ALA A 61 -44.36 10.10 -0.61
N ARG A 62 -43.77 11.23 -0.19
CA ARG A 62 -44.22 12.59 -0.55
C ARG A 62 -43.64 13.10 -1.87
N GLN A 63 -42.67 12.40 -2.47
CA GLN A 63 -42.07 12.77 -3.76
C GLN A 63 -42.77 12.04 -4.91
N PRO A 64 -43.04 12.70 -6.05
CA PRO A 64 -43.83 12.16 -7.16
C PRO A 64 -43.08 11.10 -8.02
N ARG A 65 -42.07 10.40 -7.48
CA ARG A 65 -41.24 9.44 -8.24
C ARG A 65 -41.46 7.98 -7.78
N PRO A 66 -41.32 7.00 -8.70
CA PRO A 66 -41.76 5.62 -8.49
C PRO A 66 -40.69 4.74 -7.81
N TYR A 67 -40.02 5.22 -6.77
CA TYR A 67 -39.05 4.39 -6.03
C TYR A 67 -39.60 4.04 -4.65
N SER A 68 -39.83 2.75 -4.43
CA SER A 68 -40.60 2.20 -3.31
C SER A 68 -39.88 2.23 -1.95
N ASN A 69 -38.53 2.27 -1.90
CA ASN A 69 -37.76 2.36 -0.65
C ASN A 69 -36.29 2.83 -0.89
N ARG A 70 -35.55 3.15 0.19
CA ARG A 70 -34.11 3.55 0.15
C ARG A 70 -33.22 2.55 -0.56
N TYR A 71 -33.50 1.26 -0.40
CA TYR A 71 -32.68 0.21 -0.98
C TYR A 71 -32.78 0.18 -2.51
N SER A 72 -33.98 0.38 -3.06
CA SER A 72 -34.20 0.50 -4.51
C SER A 72 -33.39 1.65 -5.13
N LEU A 73 -33.25 2.77 -4.42
CA LEU A 73 -32.43 3.90 -4.88
C LEU A 73 -30.94 3.59 -4.80
N TYR A 74 -30.48 3.00 -3.69
CA TYR A 74 -29.11 2.52 -3.55
C TYR A 74 -28.74 1.52 -4.66
N LYS A 75 -29.63 0.56 -4.93
CA LYS A 75 -29.50 -0.41 -6.02
C LYS A 75 -29.46 0.27 -7.39
N ALA A 76 -30.33 1.24 -7.65
CA ALA A 76 -30.33 1.98 -8.91
C ALA A 76 -29.00 2.73 -9.13
N ASP A 77 -28.47 3.37 -8.08
CA ASP A 77 -27.17 4.05 -8.15
C ASP A 77 -26.01 3.06 -8.34
N TYR A 78 -26.06 1.92 -7.65
CA TYR A 78 -25.11 0.81 -7.83
C TYR A 78 -25.12 0.31 -9.27
N ASP A 79 -26.29 -0.06 -9.79
CA ASP A 79 -26.47 -0.60 -11.14
C ASP A 79 -26.09 0.43 -12.22
N ALA A 80 -26.22 1.72 -11.94
CA ALA A 80 -25.83 2.79 -12.85
C ALA A 80 -24.30 2.99 -12.94
N VAL A 81 -23.57 2.71 -11.86
CA VAL A 81 -22.14 3.05 -11.72
C VAL A 81 -21.25 1.81 -11.85
N MET A 82 -21.60 0.72 -11.19
CA MET A 82 -20.71 -0.42 -10.99
C MET A 82 -20.37 -1.19 -12.27
N PRO A 83 -21.30 -1.47 -13.20
CA PRO A 83 -20.95 -2.11 -14.47
C PRO A 83 -19.93 -1.30 -15.28
N MET A 84 -20.15 0.02 -15.39
CA MET A 84 -19.21 0.91 -16.07
C MET A 84 -17.86 1.01 -15.35
N ALA A 85 -17.88 1.03 -14.01
CA ALA A 85 -16.67 1.02 -13.21
C ALA A 85 -15.87 -0.27 -13.44
N GLU A 86 -16.53 -1.44 -13.41
CA GLU A 86 -15.92 -2.74 -13.67
C GLU A 86 -15.31 -2.81 -15.08
N ASP A 87 -16.06 -2.42 -16.12
CA ASP A 87 -15.57 -2.37 -17.49
C ASP A 87 -14.33 -1.47 -17.61
N THR A 88 -14.36 -0.31 -16.94
CA THR A 88 -13.22 0.61 -16.96
C THR A 88 -12.03 0.06 -16.17
N ILE A 89 -12.26 -0.64 -15.05
CA ILE A 89 -11.21 -1.32 -14.28
C ILE A 89 -10.58 -2.43 -15.12
N ARG A 90 -11.36 -3.26 -15.81
CA ARG A 90 -10.83 -4.32 -16.71
C ARG A 90 -10.05 -3.72 -17.87
N SER A 91 -10.59 -2.70 -18.53
CA SER A 91 -9.92 -2.02 -19.64
C SER A 91 -8.60 -1.37 -19.18
N TRP A 92 -8.62 -0.69 -18.02
CA TRP A 92 -7.44 -0.07 -17.42
C TRP A 92 -6.38 -1.12 -17.05
N THR A 93 -6.79 -2.21 -16.42
CA THR A 93 -5.89 -3.31 -16.05
C THR A 93 -5.27 -3.95 -17.28
N SER A 94 -6.06 -4.25 -18.32
CA SER A 94 -5.55 -4.79 -19.57
C SER A 94 -4.54 -3.84 -20.22
N ALA A 95 -4.84 -2.55 -20.30
CA ALA A 95 -3.92 -1.54 -20.85
C ALA A 95 -2.63 -1.43 -20.02
N THR A 96 -2.74 -1.43 -18.69
CA THR A 96 -1.60 -1.33 -17.76
C THR A 96 -0.69 -2.54 -17.89
N LEU A 97 -1.24 -3.76 -17.80
CA LEU A 97 -0.47 -5.00 -17.91
C LEU A 97 0.15 -5.16 -19.31
N THR A 98 -0.55 -4.74 -20.37
CA THR A 98 0.02 -4.72 -21.73
C THR A 98 1.20 -3.76 -21.82
N ALA A 99 1.09 -2.57 -21.23
CA ALA A 99 2.20 -1.62 -21.17
C ALA A 99 3.40 -2.20 -20.41
N GLU A 100 3.18 -2.91 -19.29
CA GLU A 100 4.26 -3.60 -18.57
C GLU A 100 4.92 -4.69 -19.41
N LEU A 101 4.15 -5.52 -20.10
CA LEU A 101 4.70 -6.56 -20.99
C LEU A 101 5.59 -5.95 -22.09
N VAL A 102 5.16 -4.82 -22.67
CA VAL A 102 5.97 -4.09 -23.65
C VAL A 102 7.27 -3.57 -23.02
N GLN A 103 7.20 -2.99 -21.81
CA GLN A 103 8.40 -2.52 -21.10
C GLN A 103 9.36 -3.67 -20.75
N LEU A 104 8.84 -4.80 -20.27
CA LEU A 104 9.64 -6.01 -19.99
C LEU A 104 10.30 -6.54 -21.26
N SER A 105 9.59 -6.55 -22.40
CA SER A 105 10.12 -6.98 -23.69
C SER A 105 11.23 -6.05 -24.21
N ILE A 106 11.04 -4.72 -24.09
CA ILE A 106 12.06 -3.71 -24.42
C ILE A 106 13.29 -3.90 -23.53
N PHE A 107 13.08 -4.11 -22.23
CA PHE A 107 14.15 -4.34 -21.26
C PHE A 107 14.93 -5.63 -21.54
N ALA A 108 14.23 -6.74 -21.81
CA ALA A 108 14.84 -8.02 -22.20
C ALA A 108 15.68 -7.88 -23.48
N SER A 109 15.19 -7.13 -24.47
CA SER A 109 15.91 -6.86 -25.71
C SER A 109 17.17 -6.02 -25.46
N ARG A 110 17.08 -5.00 -24.60
CA ARG A 110 18.21 -4.15 -24.19
C ARG A 110 19.29 -4.97 -23.48
N LEU A 111 18.93 -5.90 -22.60
CA LEU A 111 19.89 -6.77 -21.91
C LEU A 111 20.67 -7.67 -22.87
N LYS A 112 20.04 -8.13 -23.95
CA LYS A 112 20.68 -9.00 -24.97
C LYS A 112 21.69 -8.26 -25.84
N ASP A 113 21.74 -6.94 -25.79
CA ASP A 113 22.77 -6.14 -26.44
C ASP A 113 24.14 -6.38 -25.76
N GLN A 114 25.12 -6.86 -26.54
CA GLN A 114 26.46 -7.17 -26.03
C GLN A 114 27.17 -5.94 -25.44
N VAL A 115 26.91 -4.75 -25.98
CA VAL A 115 27.49 -3.50 -25.47
C VAL A 115 26.94 -3.20 -24.08
N VAL A 116 25.62 -3.36 -23.90
CA VAL A 116 24.96 -3.17 -22.60
C VAL A 116 25.47 -4.18 -21.59
N GLY A 117 25.56 -5.47 -21.93
CA GLY A 117 26.08 -6.49 -21.02
C GLY A 117 27.53 -6.23 -20.56
N SER A 118 28.38 -5.76 -21.47
CA SER A 118 29.77 -5.39 -21.17
C SER A 118 29.85 -4.15 -20.28
N ASP A 119 29.00 -3.15 -20.51
CA ASP A 119 28.94 -1.95 -19.68
C ASP A 119 28.42 -2.26 -18.27
N LEU A 120 27.37 -3.09 -18.15
CA LEU A 120 26.85 -3.56 -16.88
C LEU A 120 27.88 -4.35 -16.07
N HIS A 121 28.69 -5.19 -16.73
CA HIS A 121 29.82 -5.87 -16.07
C HIS A 121 30.82 -4.87 -15.47
N ARG A 122 31.25 -3.87 -16.26
CA ARG A 122 32.18 -2.83 -15.82
C ARG A 122 31.62 -2.03 -14.64
N ARG A 123 30.35 -1.64 -14.71
CA ARG A 123 29.67 -0.89 -13.63
C ARG A 123 29.48 -1.74 -12.38
N ALA A 124 29.14 -3.02 -12.52
CA ALA A 124 29.09 -3.94 -11.39
C ALA A 124 30.47 -4.09 -10.72
N GLN A 125 31.57 -4.11 -11.47
CA GLN A 125 32.90 -4.06 -10.86
C GLN A 125 33.12 -2.77 -10.07
N GLN A 126 32.74 -1.61 -10.61
CA GLN A 126 32.87 -0.32 -9.93
C GLN A 126 32.04 -0.24 -8.65
N VAL A 127 30.76 -0.67 -8.71
CA VAL A 127 29.88 -0.79 -7.53
C VAL A 127 30.50 -1.74 -6.50
N GLY A 128 30.96 -2.91 -6.91
CA GLY A 128 31.61 -3.88 -6.03
C GLY A 128 32.85 -3.30 -5.35
N VAL A 129 33.71 -2.57 -6.07
CA VAL A 129 34.88 -1.89 -5.49
C VAL A 129 34.46 -0.80 -4.50
N ALA A 130 33.54 0.08 -4.89
CA ALA A 130 33.07 1.19 -4.07
C ALA A 130 32.37 0.72 -2.78
N SER A 131 31.66 -0.41 -2.86
CA SER A 131 30.98 -1.02 -1.72
C SER A 131 31.85 -1.97 -0.92
N GLY A 132 33.07 -2.33 -1.35
CA GLY A 132 33.93 -3.31 -0.68
C GLY A 132 33.40 -4.76 -0.78
N GLY A 133 32.87 -5.14 -1.95
CA GLY A 133 32.35 -6.47 -2.27
C GLY A 133 30.81 -6.56 -2.24
N TYR A 134 30.29 -7.65 -2.81
CA TYR A 134 28.86 -7.99 -2.78
C TYR A 134 28.49 -8.87 -1.59
N GLU A 135 29.49 -9.56 -1.02
CA GLU A 135 29.31 -10.44 0.13
C GLU A 135 28.87 -9.65 1.38
N PRO A 136 28.07 -10.28 2.27
CA PRO A 136 27.73 -9.70 3.55
C PRO A 136 28.98 -9.48 4.42
N ARG A 137 29.09 -8.30 5.02
CA ARG A 137 30.16 -7.98 5.95
C ARG A 137 29.88 -8.54 7.35
N ALA A 138 30.93 -8.72 8.15
CA ALA A 138 30.82 -9.25 9.51
C ALA A 138 29.87 -8.44 10.41
N ASP A 139 29.87 -7.12 10.29
CA ASP A 139 28.96 -6.22 11.00
C ASP A 139 27.51 -6.35 10.52
N GLU A 140 27.28 -6.49 9.22
CA GLU A 140 25.95 -6.73 8.63
C GLU A 140 25.37 -8.07 9.12
N ILE A 141 26.18 -9.13 9.18
CA ILE A 141 25.80 -10.43 9.74
C ILE A 141 25.48 -10.29 11.23
N VAL A 142 26.32 -9.63 12.01
CA VAL A 142 26.05 -9.43 13.44
C VAL A 142 24.76 -8.64 13.65
N ALA A 143 24.51 -7.61 12.83
CA ALA A 143 23.29 -6.81 12.87
C ALA A 143 22.03 -7.60 12.47
N ALA A 144 22.12 -8.44 11.45
CA ALA A 144 20.99 -9.26 10.98
C ALA A 144 20.62 -10.36 12.00
N TYR A 145 21.62 -11.07 12.53
CA TYR A 145 21.41 -12.25 13.37
C TYR A 145 21.42 -11.96 14.87
N GLY A 146 21.84 -10.76 15.29
CA GLY A 146 21.79 -10.29 16.68
C GLY A 146 22.75 -11.01 17.63
N ASN A 147 23.77 -11.71 17.12
CA ASN A 147 24.70 -12.51 17.93
C ASN A 147 26.14 -12.01 17.79
N PRO A 148 26.70 -11.31 18.80
CA PRO A 148 28.07 -10.81 18.79
C PRO A 148 29.14 -11.90 18.65
N ARG A 149 28.83 -13.15 19.03
CA ARG A 149 29.75 -14.29 18.88
C ARG A 149 30.00 -14.67 17.41
N LEU A 150 29.14 -14.21 16.49
CA LEU A 150 29.39 -14.33 15.06
C LEU A 150 30.50 -13.39 14.59
N ARG A 151 30.73 -12.24 15.28
CA ARG A 151 31.77 -11.26 14.94
C ARG A 151 33.18 -11.83 15.11
N GLN A 152 33.47 -12.41 16.28
CA GLN A 152 34.75 -13.08 16.58
C GLN A 152 35.04 -14.28 15.68
N ARG A 153 34.02 -14.78 14.98
CA ARG A 153 34.08 -15.95 14.11
C ARG A 153 34.08 -15.60 12.63
N ALA A 154 33.72 -14.37 12.25
CA ALA A 154 33.67 -13.89 10.87
C ALA A 154 35.02 -13.35 10.38
N ASP A 155 35.89 -12.93 11.30
CA ASP A 155 37.25 -12.45 10.98
C ASP A 155 38.20 -13.61 10.55
N GLY A 156 37.76 -14.87 10.64
CA GLY A 156 38.44 -16.03 10.09
C GLY A 156 37.64 -16.62 8.93
N TRP A 157 38.32 -16.87 7.79
CA TRP A 157 37.79 -17.38 6.52
C TRP A 157 36.46 -18.14 6.60
N TRP A 158 35.51 -17.71 5.76
CA TRP A 158 34.18 -18.33 5.58
C TRP A 158 34.32 -19.81 5.21
N ASP A 159 33.82 -20.70 6.05
CA ASP A 159 33.86 -22.16 5.89
C ASP A 159 32.53 -22.65 5.26
N PRO A 160 32.54 -23.40 4.15
CA PRO A 160 31.35 -24.03 3.55
C PRO A 160 30.52 -24.87 4.54
N ALA A 161 31.11 -25.39 5.62
CA ALA A 161 30.36 -26.12 6.66
C ALA A 161 29.43 -25.21 7.47
N ARG A 162 29.64 -23.89 7.49
CA ARG A 162 28.76 -22.90 8.16
C ARG A 162 27.58 -22.49 7.32
N GLU A 163 27.69 -22.53 6.00
CA GLU A 163 26.57 -22.33 5.08
C GLU A 163 25.42 -23.28 5.45
N ARG A 164 25.76 -24.56 5.72
CA ARG A 164 24.80 -25.56 6.25
C ARG A 164 24.23 -25.22 7.62
N TYR A 165 24.97 -24.55 8.50
CA TYR A 165 24.46 -24.19 9.84
C TYR A 165 23.52 -22.98 9.79
N ILE A 166 23.79 -22.01 8.92
CA ILE A 166 22.91 -20.87 8.65
C ILE A 166 21.66 -21.36 7.91
N GLU A 167 21.81 -22.20 6.88
CA GLU A 167 20.68 -22.83 6.16
C GLU A 167 19.78 -23.65 7.08
N HIS A 168 20.32 -24.35 8.09
CA HIS A 168 19.53 -25.23 8.95
C HIS A 168 18.87 -24.52 10.14
N TYR A 169 19.35 -23.34 10.56
CA TYR A 169 18.90 -22.68 11.81
C TYR A 169 18.55 -21.19 11.68
N ALA A 170 18.73 -20.56 10.51
CA ALA A 170 18.29 -19.19 10.29
C ALA A 170 16.80 -19.18 9.88
N PRO A 171 15.89 -18.60 10.68
CA PRO A 171 14.55 -18.32 10.18
C PRO A 171 14.66 -17.38 8.97
N ILE A 172 13.87 -17.64 7.92
CA ILE A 172 13.78 -16.89 6.65
C ILE A 172 13.90 -15.36 6.84
N ARG A 173 13.28 -14.83 7.91
CA ARG A 173 13.33 -13.41 8.28
C ARG A 173 14.74 -12.83 8.52
N LYS A 174 15.71 -13.65 8.95
CA LYS A 174 17.10 -13.20 9.18
C LYS A 174 17.87 -13.06 7.87
N GLU A 175 17.60 -13.93 6.90
CA GLU A 175 18.18 -13.86 5.57
C GLU A 175 17.71 -12.61 4.82
N GLU A 176 16.40 -12.34 4.84
CA GLU A 176 15.84 -11.11 4.27
C GLU A 176 16.46 -9.86 4.91
N ARG A 177 16.66 -9.88 6.24
CA ARG A 177 17.26 -8.76 6.95
C ARG A 177 18.72 -8.56 6.54
N LEU A 178 19.48 -9.63 6.36
CA LEU A 178 20.86 -9.57 5.88
C LEU A 178 20.91 -8.97 4.47
N GLN A 179 20.08 -9.49 3.56
CA GLN A 179 19.98 -8.97 2.20
C GLN A 179 19.60 -7.50 2.17
N ARG A 180 18.68 -7.05 3.03
CA ARG A 180 18.33 -5.61 3.15
C ARG A 180 19.52 -4.74 3.57
N LEU A 181 20.36 -5.21 4.50
CA LEU A 181 21.56 -4.47 4.91
C LEU A 181 22.58 -4.37 3.78
N VAL A 182 22.85 -5.50 3.09
CA VAL A 182 23.74 -5.53 1.93
C VAL A 182 23.23 -4.62 0.81
N ARG A 183 21.92 -4.65 0.53
CA ARG A 183 21.29 -3.77 -0.46
C ARG A 183 21.39 -2.29 -0.06
N ALA A 184 21.16 -1.96 1.21
CA ALA A 184 21.29 -0.58 1.68
C ALA A 184 22.71 -0.04 1.45
N ARG A 185 23.74 -0.87 1.67
CA ARG A 185 25.14 -0.51 1.37
C ARG A 185 25.41 -0.34 -0.12
N LEU A 186 24.85 -1.19 -0.97
CA LEU A 186 25.04 -1.14 -2.42
C LEU A 186 24.25 -0.02 -3.10
N ALA A 187 23.13 0.42 -2.52
CA ALA A 187 22.21 1.39 -3.14
C ALA A 187 22.88 2.72 -3.51
N GLY A 188 23.71 3.28 -2.61
CA GLY A 188 24.41 4.54 -2.88
C GLY A 188 25.35 4.44 -4.08
N PRO A 189 26.27 3.46 -4.12
CA PRO A 189 27.12 3.22 -5.28
C PRO A 189 26.37 2.91 -6.57
N VAL A 190 25.30 2.10 -6.54
CA VAL A 190 24.45 1.86 -7.73
C VAL A 190 23.84 3.16 -8.24
N ALA A 191 23.31 4.03 -7.36
CA ALA A 191 22.73 5.30 -7.76
C ALA A 191 23.77 6.28 -8.38
N LYS A 192 25.04 6.21 -7.95
CA LYS A 192 26.13 7.03 -8.50
C LYS A 192 26.47 6.70 -9.95
N GLU A 193 26.21 5.47 -10.40
CA GLU A 193 26.44 5.05 -11.78
C GLU A 193 25.47 5.69 -12.78
N GLN A 194 24.32 6.22 -12.30
CA GLN A 194 23.29 6.88 -13.12
C GLN A 194 22.82 6.04 -14.32
N ASP A 195 22.89 4.71 -14.22
CA ASP A 195 22.44 3.79 -15.26
C ASP A 195 21.07 3.23 -14.93
N GLU A 196 20.11 3.44 -15.83
CA GLU A 196 18.72 3.00 -15.68
C GLU A 196 18.61 1.47 -15.65
N THR A 197 19.40 0.77 -16.47
CA THR A 197 19.33 -0.70 -16.61
C THR A 197 19.86 -1.37 -15.35
N LEU A 198 21.03 -0.92 -14.86
CA LEU A 198 21.63 -1.34 -13.60
C LEU A 198 20.69 -1.09 -12.43
N SER A 199 20.08 0.09 -12.37
CA SER A 199 19.13 0.45 -11.31
C SER A 199 17.90 -0.46 -11.32
N THR A 200 17.37 -0.76 -12.51
CA THR A 200 16.21 -1.65 -12.69
C THR A 200 16.53 -3.08 -12.26
N LEU A 201 17.70 -3.61 -12.64
CA LEU A 201 18.17 -4.93 -12.16
C LEU A 201 18.38 -4.94 -10.66
N PHE A 202 18.96 -3.88 -10.10
CA PHE A 202 19.24 -3.78 -8.67
C PHE A 202 17.97 -3.71 -7.82
N VAL A 203 16.87 -3.20 -8.37
CA VAL A 203 15.55 -3.14 -7.72
C VAL A 203 14.93 -4.54 -7.54
N HIS A 204 15.26 -5.52 -8.40
CA HIS A 204 14.81 -6.91 -8.25
C HIS A 204 15.11 -7.48 -6.85
N PRO A 205 14.27 -8.35 -6.23
CA PRO A 205 14.58 -9.01 -4.96
C PRO A 205 16.01 -9.60 -4.88
N ASN A 206 16.44 -10.22 -5.98
CA ASN A 206 17.79 -10.80 -6.15
C ASN A 206 18.79 -9.85 -6.82
N GLY A 207 18.56 -8.53 -6.74
CA GLY A 207 19.39 -7.53 -7.43
C GLY A 207 20.87 -7.59 -7.03
N VAL A 208 21.18 -7.94 -5.77
CA VAL A 208 22.57 -8.13 -5.31
C VAL A 208 23.23 -9.28 -6.07
N ASP A 209 22.56 -10.41 -6.18
CA ASP A 209 23.08 -11.61 -6.84
C ASP A 209 23.26 -11.37 -8.34
N ILE A 210 22.29 -10.70 -8.98
CA ILE A 210 22.40 -10.30 -10.39
C ILE A 210 23.65 -9.45 -10.62
N LEU A 211 23.90 -8.46 -9.75
CA LEU A 211 25.10 -7.62 -9.85
C LEU A 211 26.39 -8.39 -9.53
N ALA A 212 26.36 -9.32 -8.57
CA ALA A 212 27.49 -10.19 -8.27
C ALA A 212 27.85 -11.08 -9.46
N GLU A 213 26.86 -11.61 -10.17
CA GLU A 213 27.05 -12.37 -11.41
C GLU A 213 27.61 -11.48 -12.54
N TYR A 214 27.09 -10.25 -12.68
CA TYR A 214 27.69 -9.28 -13.61
C TYR A 214 29.12 -8.96 -13.24
N ARG A 215 29.51 -8.87 -11.97
CA ARG A 215 30.91 -8.68 -11.56
C ARG A 215 31.80 -9.85 -12.01
N SER A 216 31.30 -11.08 -11.93
CA SER A 216 32.00 -12.30 -12.37
C SER A 216 32.17 -12.38 -13.88
N GLY A 217 31.25 -11.78 -14.65
CA GLY A 217 31.39 -11.60 -16.09
C GLY A 217 30.08 -11.21 -16.78
N ALA A 218 30.19 -10.48 -17.90
CA ALA A 218 29.02 -10.03 -18.68
C ALA A 218 28.06 -11.16 -19.06
N ALA A 219 28.59 -12.31 -19.52
CA ALA A 219 27.78 -13.46 -19.90
C ALA A 219 27.08 -14.13 -18.71
N ALA A 220 27.72 -14.16 -17.54
CA ALA A 220 27.13 -14.76 -16.34
C ALA A 220 25.99 -13.88 -15.79
N GLY A 221 26.26 -12.58 -15.67
CA GLY A 221 25.24 -11.58 -15.32
C GLY A 221 24.07 -11.56 -16.30
N LEU A 222 24.32 -11.64 -17.61
CA LEU A 222 23.25 -11.70 -18.61
C LEU A 222 22.37 -12.94 -18.43
N ARG A 223 22.95 -14.14 -18.27
CA ARG A 223 22.15 -15.35 -18.02
C ARG A 223 21.28 -15.22 -16.77
N CYS A 224 21.86 -14.72 -15.67
CA CYS A 224 21.15 -14.52 -14.41
C CYS A 224 20.01 -13.50 -14.57
N ALA A 225 20.30 -12.33 -15.15
CA ALA A 225 19.30 -11.28 -15.38
C ALA A 225 18.19 -11.73 -16.34
N SER A 226 18.53 -12.38 -17.46
CA SER A 226 17.54 -12.91 -18.41
C SER A 226 16.63 -13.94 -17.76
N TRP A 227 17.16 -14.83 -16.92
CA TRP A 227 16.32 -15.79 -16.18
C TRP A 227 15.24 -15.09 -15.34
N HIS A 228 15.61 -14.02 -14.64
CA HIS A 228 14.69 -13.22 -13.83
C HIS A 228 13.68 -12.43 -14.67
N VAL A 229 14.12 -11.83 -15.78
CA VAL A 229 13.24 -11.11 -16.71
C VAL A 229 12.23 -12.06 -17.37
N ASP A 230 12.68 -13.23 -17.82
CA ASP A 230 11.81 -14.26 -18.42
C ASP A 230 10.83 -14.86 -17.38
N ALA A 231 11.21 -14.91 -16.10
CA ALA A 231 10.30 -15.28 -15.02
C ALA A 231 9.23 -14.21 -14.78
N ALA A 232 9.62 -12.92 -14.74
CA ALA A 232 8.68 -11.81 -14.61
C ALA A 232 7.72 -11.71 -15.80
N ASP A 233 8.21 -11.91 -17.03
CA ASP A 233 7.40 -11.92 -18.26
C ASP A 233 6.34 -13.04 -18.23
N ARG A 234 6.74 -14.27 -17.89
CA ARG A 234 5.79 -15.38 -17.74
C ARG A 234 4.74 -15.14 -16.65
N ALA A 235 5.16 -14.62 -15.50
CA ALA A 235 4.25 -14.27 -14.42
C ALA A 235 3.25 -13.17 -14.84
N MET A 236 3.72 -12.19 -15.62
CA MET A 236 2.88 -11.12 -16.16
C MET A 236 1.87 -11.62 -17.19
N ILE A 237 2.27 -12.55 -18.08
CA ILE A 237 1.37 -13.19 -19.04
C ILE A 237 0.29 -14.02 -18.30
N GLU A 238 0.68 -14.78 -17.27
CA GLU A 238 -0.26 -15.54 -16.45
C GLU A 238 -1.24 -14.61 -15.72
N LEU A 239 -0.73 -13.54 -15.10
CA LEU A 239 -1.54 -12.53 -14.43
C LEU A 239 -2.50 -11.84 -15.40
N PHE A 240 -2.03 -11.47 -16.60
CA PHE A 240 -2.87 -10.90 -17.66
C PHE A 240 -4.00 -11.84 -18.04
N GLY A 241 -3.67 -13.11 -18.33
CA GLY A 241 -4.66 -14.12 -18.72
C GLY A 241 -5.72 -14.34 -17.64
N ARG A 242 -5.31 -14.36 -16.36
CA ARG A 242 -6.23 -14.45 -15.23
C ARG A 242 -7.13 -13.22 -15.12
N LEU A 243 -6.55 -12.02 -14.99
CA LEU A 243 -7.32 -10.80 -14.66
C LEU A 243 -8.21 -10.30 -15.81
N THR A 244 -7.89 -10.65 -17.05
CA THR A 244 -8.66 -10.23 -18.23
C THR A 244 -9.67 -11.27 -18.71
N ALA A 245 -9.70 -12.47 -18.12
CA ALA A 245 -10.66 -13.50 -18.48
C ALA A 245 -12.11 -13.01 -18.26
N PRO A 246 -13.03 -13.21 -19.24
CA PRO A 246 -14.43 -12.82 -19.11
C PRO A 246 -15.07 -13.48 -17.87
N GLY A 247 -15.75 -12.67 -17.04
CA GLY A 247 -16.41 -13.14 -15.83
C GLY A 247 -15.49 -13.42 -14.64
N ASN A 248 -14.17 -13.25 -14.77
CA ASN A 248 -13.26 -13.46 -13.65
C ASN A 248 -13.34 -12.28 -12.65
N THR A 249 -13.63 -12.57 -11.40
CA THR A 249 -13.70 -11.58 -10.31
C THR A 249 -12.35 -11.28 -9.66
N ASP A 250 -11.26 -11.98 -10.02
CA ASP A 250 -9.95 -11.84 -9.39
C ASP A 250 -9.40 -10.41 -9.44
N ILE A 251 -9.82 -9.60 -10.41
CA ILE A 251 -9.43 -8.18 -10.52
C ILE A 251 -9.74 -7.38 -9.24
N TRP A 252 -10.77 -7.80 -8.49
CA TRP A 252 -11.18 -7.17 -7.24
C TRP A 252 -10.20 -7.42 -6.08
N HIS A 253 -9.32 -8.43 -6.19
CA HIS A 253 -8.24 -8.68 -5.22
C HIS A 253 -7.09 -7.69 -5.30
N TYR A 254 -7.07 -6.81 -6.32
CA TYR A 254 -5.95 -5.91 -6.59
C TYR A 254 -6.38 -4.44 -6.42
N PRO A 255 -6.38 -3.89 -5.19
CA PRO A 255 -6.83 -2.52 -4.90
C PRO A 255 -6.17 -1.45 -5.77
N LEU A 256 -4.88 -1.61 -6.11
CA LEU A 256 -4.17 -0.66 -6.96
C LEU A 256 -4.74 -0.60 -8.39
N LEU A 257 -5.10 -1.76 -8.95
CA LEU A 257 -5.72 -1.87 -10.27
C LEU A 257 -7.15 -1.32 -10.26
N VAL A 258 -7.92 -1.65 -9.21
CA VAL A 258 -9.27 -1.13 -8.96
C VAL A 258 -9.25 0.40 -8.88
N VAL A 259 -8.40 0.97 -8.02
CA VAL A 259 -8.28 2.43 -7.85
C VAL A 259 -7.79 3.10 -9.14
N GLY A 260 -6.84 2.49 -9.85
CA GLY A 260 -6.39 2.96 -11.16
C GLY A 260 -7.55 3.05 -12.17
N GLY A 261 -8.39 2.02 -12.23
CA GLY A 261 -9.59 2.00 -13.07
C GLY A 261 -10.64 3.04 -12.67
N ILE A 262 -10.85 3.26 -11.38
CA ILE A 262 -11.74 4.31 -10.86
C ILE A 262 -11.21 5.72 -11.17
N ASN A 263 -9.90 5.92 -11.13
CA ASN A 263 -9.29 7.17 -11.57
C ASN A 263 -9.47 7.37 -13.08
N ALA A 264 -9.25 6.31 -13.88
CA ALA A 264 -9.44 6.34 -15.33
C ALA A 264 -10.90 6.58 -15.75
N SER A 265 -11.87 6.17 -14.93
CA SER A 265 -13.29 6.47 -15.16
C SER A 265 -13.68 7.92 -14.83
N GLY A 266 -12.78 8.68 -14.20
CA GLY A 266 -13.06 10.04 -13.72
C GLY A 266 -13.86 10.08 -12.42
N LEU A 267 -13.99 8.94 -11.74
CA LEU A 267 -14.64 8.83 -10.43
C LEU A 267 -13.67 8.94 -9.26
N GLY A 268 -12.36 8.93 -9.52
CA GLY A 268 -11.30 9.08 -8.50
C GLY A 268 -11.40 10.32 -7.61
N GLY A 269 -11.98 11.42 -8.13
CA GLY A 269 -12.19 12.66 -7.38
C GLY A 269 -13.51 12.73 -6.61
N VAL A 270 -14.35 11.70 -6.66
CA VAL A 270 -15.64 11.65 -5.96
C VAL A 270 -15.43 11.22 -4.51
N PRO A 271 -15.71 12.06 -3.50
CA PRO A 271 -15.41 11.75 -2.11
C PRO A 271 -16.05 10.44 -1.63
N GLY A 272 -15.25 9.56 -1.01
CA GLY A 272 -15.71 8.29 -0.43
C GLY A 272 -15.96 7.17 -1.44
N PHE A 273 -15.98 7.47 -2.75
CA PHE A 273 -16.28 6.45 -3.76
C PHE A 273 -15.10 5.50 -4.06
N PRO A 274 -13.83 5.96 -4.21
CA PRO A 274 -12.69 5.04 -4.33
C PRO A 274 -12.58 4.08 -3.16
N GLU A 275 -12.83 4.56 -1.93
CA GLU A 275 -12.81 3.74 -0.72
C GLU A 275 -13.97 2.75 -0.69
N TYR A 276 -15.17 3.18 -1.09
CA TYR A 276 -16.32 2.30 -1.28
C TYR A 276 -16.01 1.16 -2.24
N VAL A 277 -15.46 1.46 -3.43
CA VAL A 277 -15.14 0.44 -4.44
C VAL A 277 -14.00 -0.48 -3.98
N ALA A 278 -12.97 0.05 -3.31
CA ALA A 278 -11.89 -0.78 -2.76
C ALA A 278 -12.41 -1.74 -1.68
N ALA A 279 -13.26 -1.26 -0.77
CA ALA A 279 -13.90 -2.09 0.25
C ALA A 279 -14.86 -3.11 -0.36
N LEU A 280 -15.62 -2.72 -1.39
CA LEU A 280 -16.45 -3.64 -2.17
C LEU A 280 -15.59 -4.70 -2.87
N GLY A 281 -14.42 -4.33 -3.39
CA GLY A 281 -13.46 -5.24 -3.99
C GLY A 281 -12.96 -6.30 -3.00
N GLN A 282 -12.73 -5.93 -1.74
CA GLN A 282 -12.39 -6.90 -0.68
C GLN A 282 -13.55 -7.87 -0.41
N VAL A 283 -14.79 -7.41 -0.49
CA VAL A 283 -15.98 -8.26 -0.33
C VAL A 283 -16.17 -9.16 -1.54
N LEU A 284 -16.06 -8.63 -2.76
CA LEU A 284 -16.20 -9.37 -4.02
C LEU A 284 -15.06 -10.37 -4.23
N GLY A 285 -13.86 -10.02 -3.78
CA GLY A 285 -12.67 -10.86 -3.78
C GLY A 285 -12.58 -11.83 -2.59
N SER A 286 -13.53 -11.80 -1.65
CA SER A 286 -13.64 -12.93 -0.72
C SER A 286 -14.22 -14.10 -1.51
N ASP A 287 -13.45 -15.18 -1.70
CA ASP A 287 -13.91 -16.30 -2.51
C ASP A 287 -15.18 -16.90 -1.89
N SER A 288 -16.04 -17.47 -2.73
CA SER A 288 -17.11 -18.36 -2.25
C SER A 288 -16.56 -19.41 -1.28
N LEU A 289 -15.31 -19.85 -1.49
CA LEU A 289 -14.58 -20.75 -0.62
C LEU A 289 -14.33 -20.19 0.78
N ASP A 290 -13.92 -18.93 0.96
CA ASP A 290 -13.77 -18.35 2.31
C ASP A 290 -15.08 -18.28 3.06
N LEU A 291 -16.17 -17.99 2.33
CA LEU A 291 -17.50 -17.93 2.91
C LEU A 291 -18.01 -19.32 3.28
N TRP A 292 -17.76 -20.32 2.45
CA TRP A 292 -18.05 -21.73 2.76
C TRP A 292 -17.19 -22.25 3.91
N LEU A 293 -15.90 -21.91 3.96
CA LEU A 293 -15.00 -22.24 5.05
C LEU A 293 -15.46 -21.61 6.37
N GLY A 294 -15.84 -20.32 6.34
CA GLY A 294 -16.40 -19.62 7.49
C GLY A 294 -17.75 -20.20 7.94
N ALA A 295 -18.68 -20.42 7.01
CA ALA A 295 -20.00 -20.98 7.30
C ALA A 295 -19.92 -22.42 7.80
N ALA A 296 -19.05 -23.24 7.22
CA ALA A 296 -18.82 -24.60 7.66
C ALA A 296 -18.07 -24.63 9.00
N GLY A 297 -17.15 -23.69 9.26
CA GLY A 297 -16.55 -23.51 10.58
C GLY A 297 -17.59 -23.19 11.66
N ILE A 298 -18.53 -22.28 11.36
CA ILE A 298 -19.67 -21.97 12.25
C ILE A 298 -20.60 -23.18 12.40
N THR A 299 -20.84 -23.94 11.32
CA THR A 299 -21.69 -25.14 11.35
C THR A 299 -21.07 -26.25 12.19
N VAL A 300 -19.76 -26.47 12.06
CA VAL A 300 -18.99 -27.40 12.92
C VAL A 300 -19.03 -26.93 14.38
N LEU A 301 -18.89 -25.63 14.63
CA LEU A 301 -19.02 -25.06 15.98
C LEU A 301 -20.42 -25.30 16.56
N ALA A 302 -21.48 -25.06 15.78
CA ALA A 302 -22.86 -25.31 16.19
C ALA A 302 -23.13 -26.80 16.45
N LEU A 303 -22.68 -27.69 15.56
CA LEU A 303 -22.78 -29.14 15.75
C LEU A 303 -22.04 -29.59 17.02
N GLY A 304 -20.91 -28.96 17.36
CA GLY A 304 -20.15 -29.22 18.59
C GLY A 304 -20.86 -28.83 19.88
N ILE A 305 -21.74 -27.82 19.80
CA ILE A 305 -22.57 -27.40 20.93
C ILE A 305 -23.76 -28.35 21.14
N PHE A 306 -24.38 -28.83 20.06
CA PHE A 306 -25.60 -29.64 20.15
C PHE A 306 -25.37 -31.14 20.29
N PHE A 307 -24.26 -31.67 19.78
CA PHE A 307 -23.99 -33.10 19.81
C PHE A 307 -22.83 -33.43 20.76
N THR A 308 -23.16 -33.81 21.99
CA THR A 308 -22.18 -34.26 22.99
C THR A 308 -22.09 -35.78 22.97
N GLY A 309 -21.00 -36.32 22.42
CA GLY A 309 -20.75 -37.77 22.42
C GLY A 309 -19.59 -38.21 21.51
N PRO A 310 -19.09 -39.45 21.64
CA PRO A 310 -17.91 -39.92 20.91
C PRO A 310 -18.08 -39.95 19.39
N ALA A 311 -19.27 -40.31 18.91
CA ALA A 311 -19.61 -40.31 17.47
C ALA A 311 -19.67 -38.89 16.90
N ALA A 312 -20.24 -37.96 17.68
CA ALA A 312 -20.30 -36.56 17.33
C ALA A 312 -18.91 -35.91 17.30
N ALA A 313 -18.07 -36.20 18.30
CA ALA A 313 -16.68 -35.76 18.36
C ALA A 313 -15.89 -36.21 17.12
N LEU A 314 -16.12 -37.43 16.63
CA LEU A 314 -15.49 -37.92 15.41
C LEU A 314 -15.98 -37.19 14.15
N ILE A 315 -17.29 -36.98 14.00
CA ILE A 315 -17.87 -36.25 12.86
C ILE A 315 -17.34 -34.80 12.84
N LEU A 316 -17.31 -34.15 13.99
CA LEU A 316 -16.80 -32.80 14.16
C LEU A 316 -15.33 -32.71 13.81
N ALA A 317 -14.51 -33.64 14.31
CA ALA A 317 -13.08 -33.63 14.01
C ALA A 317 -12.78 -33.96 12.54
N THR A 318 -13.63 -34.76 11.88
CA THR A 318 -13.51 -35.04 10.43
C THR A 318 -13.84 -33.79 9.62
N ALA A 319 -14.92 -33.09 9.97
CA ALA A 319 -15.32 -31.85 9.31
C ALA A 319 -14.28 -30.74 9.55
N ASP A 320 -13.77 -30.62 10.78
CA ASP A 320 -12.71 -29.67 11.14
C ASP A 320 -11.42 -29.93 10.36
N LEU A 321 -11.00 -31.20 10.24
CA LEU A 321 -9.84 -31.57 9.43
C LEU A 321 -10.03 -31.23 7.94
N ALA A 322 -11.21 -31.52 7.38
CA ALA A 322 -11.52 -31.18 5.99
C ALA A 322 -11.51 -29.66 5.75
N LEU A 323 -12.08 -28.88 6.67
CA LEU A 323 -12.09 -27.42 6.60
C LEU A 323 -10.70 -26.83 6.77
N ALA A 324 -9.90 -27.35 7.69
CA ALA A 324 -8.54 -26.90 7.87
C ALA A 324 -7.67 -27.23 6.65
N GLY A 325 -7.84 -28.42 6.05
CA GLY A 325 -7.18 -28.79 4.79
C GLY A 325 -7.55 -27.88 3.61
N MET A 326 -8.84 -27.57 3.46
CA MET A 326 -9.29 -26.60 2.45
C MET A 326 -8.78 -25.18 2.74
N GLY A 327 -8.71 -24.77 4.02
CA GLY A 327 -8.14 -23.50 4.46
C GLY A 327 -6.66 -23.37 4.12
N VAL A 328 -5.87 -24.45 4.24
CA VAL A 328 -4.48 -24.49 3.75
C VAL A 328 -4.41 -24.26 2.25
N GLY A 329 -5.27 -24.94 1.48
CA GLY A 329 -5.32 -24.79 0.03
C GLY A 329 -5.63 -23.36 -0.40
N VAL A 330 -6.64 -22.71 0.21
CA VAL A 330 -7.00 -21.31 -0.08
C VAL A 330 -5.89 -20.35 0.35
N ALA A 331 -5.31 -20.53 1.53
CA ALA A 331 -4.18 -19.72 1.98
C ALA A 331 -2.99 -19.83 1.02
N TYR A 332 -2.70 -21.04 0.53
CA TYR A 332 -1.64 -21.28 -0.45
C TYR A 332 -1.94 -20.64 -1.80
N LEU A 333 -3.17 -20.72 -2.30
CA LEU A 333 -3.55 -20.07 -3.56
C LEU A 333 -3.41 -18.54 -3.47
N ARG A 334 -3.81 -17.94 -2.35
CA ARG A 334 -3.61 -16.51 -2.09
C ARG A 334 -2.16 -16.10 -1.98
N ASP A 335 -1.38 -16.83 -1.19
CA ASP A 335 0.06 -16.60 -1.06
C ASP A 335 0.72 -16.75 -2.45
N ARG A 336 0.25 -17.70 -3.28
CA ARG A 336 0.72 -17.90 -4.65
C ARG A 336 0.30 -16.77 -5.61
N GLU A 337 -0.91 -16.24 -5.51
CA GLU A 337 -1.38 -15.09 -6.30
C GLU A 337 -0.61 -13.82 -5.95
N GLN A 338 -0.38 -13.61 -4.66
CA GLN A 338 0.47 -12.54 -4.15
C GLN A 338 1.89 -12.67 -4.69
N ASP A 339 2.47 -13.88 -4.67
CA ASP A 339 3.78 -14.17 -5.25
C ASP A 339 3.86 -13.94 -6.76
N LEU A 340 2.86 -14.39 -7.52
CA LEU A 340 2.80 -14.15 -8.98
C LEU A 340 2.80 -12.65 -9.28
N THR A 341 2.06 -11.89 -8.48
CA THR A 341 1.95 -10.44 -8.63
C THR A 341 3.25 -9.72 -8.22
N ALA A 342 3.88 -10.18 -7.15
CA ALA A 342 5.19 -9.69 -6.71
C ALA A 342 6.29 -10.01 -7.74
N GLN A 343 6.27 -11.21 -8.34
CA GLN A 343 7.19 -11.62 -9.39
C GLN A 343 6.99 -10.80 -10.67
N ALA A 344 5.74 -10.64 -11.10
CA ALA A 344 5.37 -9.84 -12.27
C ALA A 344 5.86 -8.38 -12.16
N THR A 345 5.90 -7.84 -10.94
CA THR A 345 6.35 -6.45 -10.69
C THR A 345 7.70 -6.34 -9.99
N SER A 346 8.49 -7.41 -9.98
CA SER A 346 9.75 -7.50 -9.24
C SER A 346 10.80 -6.46 -9.65
N LEU A 347 10.80 -6.03 -10.91
CA LEU A 347 11.70 -5.02 -11.47
C LEU A 347 11.27 -3.57 -11.19
N ARG A 348 10.15 -3.37 -10.48
CA ARG A 348 9.71 -2.04 -10.04
C ARG A 348 10.18 -1.72 -8.63
N PRO A 349 10.44 -0.41 -8.33
CA PRO A 349 10.69 0.04 -6.97
C PRO A 349 9.62 -0.47 -6.01
N GLU A 350 9.97 -0.71 -4.75
CA GLU A 350 9.09 -1.35 -3.76
C GLU A 350 7.72 -0.63 -3.66
N GLU A 351 7.71 0.71 -3.66
CA GLU A 351 6.49 1.52 -3.67
C GLU A 351 5.60 1.40 -4.91
N ALA A 352 6.13 0.88 -6.02
CA ALA A 352 5.45 0.74 -7.31
C ALA A 352 5.10 -0.71 -7.65
N ARG A 353 5.41 -1.66 -6.76
CA ARG A 353 5.02 -3.07 -6.91
C ARG A 353 3.52 -3.22 -6.69
N LEU A 354 2.92 -4.16 -7.42
CA LEU A 354 1.50 -4.45 -7.27
C LEU A 354 1.20 -5.28 -6.02
N ALA A 355 2.17 -6.07 -5.56
CA ALA A 355 2.10 -6.83 -4.32
C ALA A 355 3.50 -7.06 -3.74
N GLU A 356 3.58 -7.22 -2.41
CA GLU A 356 4.78 -7.72 -1.75
C GLU A 356 4.89 -9.24 -1.91
N PRO A 357 6.09 -9.85 -1.93
CA PRO A 357 6.23 -11.30 -1.92
C PRO A 357 5.54 -11.88 -0.68
N SER A 358 4.81 -12.99 -0.84
CA SER A 358 4.23 -13.67 0.31
C SER A 358 5.34 -14.30 1.15
N THR A 359 5.13 -14.32 2.46
CA THR A 359 6.02 -15.07 3.38
C THR A 359 5.53 -16.49 3.62
N TYR A 360 4.45 -16.89 2.91
CA TYR A 360 3.66 -18.09 3.17
C TYR A 360 3.21 -18.24 4.64
N ALA A 361 3.23 -17.16 5.43
CA ALA A 361 2.87 -17.24 6.84
C ALA A 361 1.40 -17.66 7.02
N GLY A 362 0.51 -17.20 6.14
CA GLY A 362 -0.89 -17.62 6.12
C GLY A 362 -1.01 -19.12 5.87
N THR A 363 -0.33 -19.63 4.84
CA THR A 363 -0.26 -21.08 4.56
C THR A 363 0.32 -21.88 5.71
N LEU A 364 1.39 -21.40 6.36
CA LEU A 364 2.02 -22.06 7.49
C LEU A 364 1.10 -22.12 8.72
N PHE A 365 0.40 -21.02 9.05
CA PHE A 365 -0.57 -21.01 10.15
C PHE A 365 -1.78 -21.90 9.85
N ALA A 366 -2.29 -21.87 8.62
CA ALA A 366 -3.35 -22.79 8.19
C ALA A 366 -2.87 -24.24 8.27
N GLY A 367 -1.62 -24.53 7.89
CA GLY A 367 -1.03 -25.87 7.95
C GLY A 367 -0.88 -26.36 9.38
N ALA A 368 -0.45 -25.48 10.29
CA ALA A 368 -0.41 -25.77 11.73
C ALA A 368 -1.81 -26.06 12.29
N ALA A 369 -2.82 -25.28 11.88
CA ALA A 369 -4.21 -25.53 12.26
C ALA A 369 -4.70 -26.89 11.74
N ALA A 370 -4.44 -27.24 10.48
CA ALA A 370 -4.80 -28.53 9.90
C ALA A 370 -4.13 -29.71 10.61
N LEU A 371 -2.88 -29.54 11.06
CA LEU A 371 -2.17 -30.54 11.83
C LEU A 371 -2.79 -30.74 13.21
N LEU A 372 -3.19 -29.66 13.89
CA LEU A 372 -3.92 -29.73 15.17
C LEU A 372 -5.29 -30.39 15.00
N SER A 373 -6.04 -30.05 13.95
CA SER A 373 -7.30 -30.70 13.60
C SER A 373 -7.12 -32.20 13.32
N GLY A 374 -6.02 -32.58 12.66
CA GLY A 374 -5.66 -33.98 12.43
C GLY A 374 -5.39 -34.74 13.73
N MET A 375 -4.65 -34.14 14.66
CA MET A 375 -4.41 -34.71 15.99
C MET A 375 -5.71 -34.89 16.77
N ALA A 376 -6.61 -33.90 16.73
CA ALA A 376 -7.93 -33.97 17.35
C ALA A 376 -8.79 -35.09 16.75
N PHE A 377 -8.75 -35.25 15.42
CA PHE A 377 -9.42 -36.34 14.71
C PHE A 377 -8.93 -37.73 15.16
N PHE A 378 -7.63 -37.95 15.22
CA PHE A 378 -7.10 -39.25 15.67
C PHE A 378 -7.45 -39.55 17.13
N ARG A 379 -7.48 -38.52 18.00
CA ARG A 379 -7.93 -38.67 19.38
C ARG A 379 -9.41 -39.04 19.44
N ALA A 380 -10.28 -38.32 18.74
CA ALA A 380 -11.70 -38.61 18.67
C ALA A 380 -11.97 -40.01 18.09
N ALA A 381 -11.23 -40.42 17.06
CA ALA A 381 -11.32 -41.76 16.48
C ALA A 381 -10.91 -42.86 17.47
N LYS A 382 -9.88 -42.62 18.29
CA LYS A 382 -9.46 -43.54 19.35
C LYS A 382 -10.52 -43.66 20.45
N GLU A 383 -11.09 -42.54 20.89
CA GLU A 383 -12.18 -42.51 21.88
C GLU A 383 -13.45 -43.20 21.36
N PHE A 384 -13.84 -42.91 20.12
CA PHE A 384 -14.94 -43.59 19.44
C PHE A 384 -14.69 -45.10 19.30
N ARG A 385 -13.49 -45.51 18.89
CA ARG A 385 -13.11 -46.93 18.78
C ARG A 385 -13.15 -47.63 20.14
N ALA A 386 -12.70 -46.98 21.21
CA ALA A 386 -12.79 -47.54 22.56
C ALA A 386 -14.25 -47.76 22.99
N VAL A 387 -15.14 -46.82 22.65
CA VAL A 387 -16.58 -46.92 22.92
C VAL A 387 -17.25 -47.99 22.05
N ALA A 388 -16.87 -48.11 20.78
CA ALA A 388 -17.38 -49.13 19.86
C ALA A 388 -16.87 -50.55 20.19
N GLN A 389 -15.67 -50.67 20.76
CA GLN A 389 -15.08 -51.94 21.20
C GLN A 389 -15.55 -52.37 22.59
N ALA A 390 -16.05 -51.44 23.42
CA ALA A 390 -16.75 -51.79 24.64
C ALA A 390 -18.06 -52.52 24.26
N ARG A 391 -18.04 -53.86 24.33
CA ARG A 391 -19.18 -54.70 23.96
C ARG A 391 -20.47 -54.22 24.65
N PRO A 392 -21.64 -54.26 23.98
CA PRO A 392 -22.94 -53.84 24.55
C PRO A 392 -23.45 -54.73 25.71
N THR A 393 -22.61 -55.63 26.23
CA THR A 393 -22.90 -56.49 27.38
C THR A 393 -23.00 -55.74 28.70
N THR A 394 -22.54 -54.49 28.82
CA THR A 394 -22.71 -53.69 30.06
C THR A 394 -24.02 -52.92 30.09
N VAL A 395 -24.52 -52.44 28.95
CA VAL A 395 -25.80 -51.71 28.87
C VAL A 395 -26.98 -52.67 28.82
N ALA A 396 -26.88 -53.78 28.07
CA ALA A 396 -27.90 -54.82 28.11
C ALA A 396 -27.96 -55.52 29.49
N ARG A 397 -26.85 -55.64 30.22
CA ARG A 397 -26.82 -56.19 31.59
C ARG A 397 -27.26 -55.18 32.66
N ALA A 398 -27.12 -53.87 32.41
CA ALA A 398 -27.70 -52.82 33.25
C ALA A 398 -29.21 -52.65 33.02
N LEU A 399 -29.70 -52.92 31.80
CA LEU A 399 -31.12 -52.87 31.45
C LEU A 399 -31.86 -54.21 31.65
N ALA A 400 -31.14 -55.34 31.75
CA ALA A 400 -31.70 -56.66 32.02
C ALA A 400 -31.51 -57.13 33.48
N GLN A 401 -31.16 -56.24 34.40
CA GLN A 401 -31.31 -56.55 35.83
C GLN A 401 -32.80 -56.45 36.20
N PRO A 402 -33.47 -57.58 36.53
CA PRO A 402 -34.80 -57.51 37.10
C PRO A 402 -34.70 -56.88 38.49
N GLU A 403 -35.58 -55.92 38.71
CA GLU A 403 -36.10 -55.40 39.98
C GLU A 403 -35.80 -56.31 41.19
N ALA A 404 -34.67 -56.09 41.87
CA ALA A 404 -34.40 -56.66 43.18
C ALA A 404 -33.54 -55.68 43.99
N ALA A 405 -34.10 -55.26 45.14
CA ALA A 405 -33.58 -54.34 46.14
C ALA A 405 -33.55 -52.85 45.75
N ILE A 406 -34.74 -52.23 45.81
CA ILE A 406 -34.85 -50.81 46.19
C ILE A 406 -34.37 -50.70 47.65
N PRO A 407 -33.29 -49.94 47.95
CA PRO A 407 -32.93 -49.68 49.33
C PRO A 407 -33.89 -48.65 49.95
N ASP A 408 -34.21 -48.81 51.23
CA ASP A 408 -35.26 -48.13 52.01
C ASP A 408 -35.22 -46.58 52.09
N TRP A 409 -34.29 -45.90 51.42
CA TRP A 409 -34.19 -44.44 51.43
C TRP A 409 -35.02 -43.73 50.34
N VAL A 410 -35.77 -44.48 49.51
CA VAL A 410 -36.59 -43.93 48.40
C VAL A 410 -38.10 -43.97 48.70
N ARG A 411 -38.52 -43.85 49.97
CA ARG A 411 -39.94 -43.60 50.32
C ARG A 411 -40.17 -42.18 50.86
N VAL A 412 -40.80 -41.38 50.00
CA VAL A 412 -41.83 -40.36 50.32
C VAL A 412 -41.39 -39.12 51.11
N ARG A 413 -41.27 -37.98 50.41
CA ARG A 413 -42.24 -36.86 50.56
C ARG A 413 -42.08 -35.84 49.43
N SER A 414 -43.13 -35.70 48.65
CA SER A 414 -43.33 -34.66 47.64
C SER A 414 -44.14 -33.48 48.21
N ARG A 415 -43.77 -32.27 47.77
CA ARG A 415 -44.52 -30.98 47.66
C ARG A 415 -44.34 -29.93 48.79
N PRO A 416 -44.62 -28.63 48.52
CA PRO A 416 -44.13 -27.76 47.41
C PRO A 416 -43.84 -26.30 47.88
N MET A 417 -43.50 -25.40 46.93
CA MET A 417 -43.60 -23.91 46.97
C MET A 417 -42.59 -23.16 47.88
N VAL A 418 -42.19 -21.90 47.69
CA VAL A 418 -42.20 -20.82 46.65
C VAL A 418 -41.42 -19.66 47.33
N GLU A 419 -40.74 -18.79 46.55
CA GLU A 419 -40.17 -17.48 46.96
C GLU A 419 -39.02 -17.51 48.00
N LYS A 420 -37.99 -16.64 48.03
CA LYS A 420 -37.72 -15.31 47.47
C LYS A 420 -36.24 -14.98 47.80
N VAL A 421 -35.68 -14.02 47.04
CA VAL A 421 -34.71 -12.98 47.52
C VAL A 421 -33.32 -13.48 47.91
N GLU A 422 -32.18 -12.83 47.67
CA GLU A 422 -31.71 -11.67 46.91
C GLU A 422 -30.24 -11.56 47.37
N THR A 423 -29.32 -11.28 46.45
CA THR A 423 -28.09 -10.49 46.68
C THR A 423 -26.94 -10.93 47.62
N VAL A 424 -25.73 -10.59 47.13
CA VAL A 424 -24.58 -10.01 47.85
C VAL A 424 -23.70 -11.03 48.58
N HIS A 425 -22.48 -11.28 48.05
CA HIS A 425 -21.19 -10.71 48.50
C HIS A 425 -20.84 -11.19 49.92
N GLN A 426 -19.62 -11.50 50.32
CA GLN A 426 -18.31 -11.11 49.85
C GLN A 426 -17.31 -11.90 50.70
N SER A 427 -16.21 -12.29 50.05
CA SER A 427 -14.84 -12.23 50.54
C SER A 427 -14.40 -12.69 51.94
N ALA A 428 -13.24 -13.36 51.89
CA ALA A 428 -12.07 -13.21 52.76
C ALA A 428 -12.04 -14.00 54.08
N GLY A 429 -10.89 -14.63 54.33
CA GLY A 429 -10.53 -15.15 55.64
C GLY A 429 -9.54 -16.30 55.56
N ALA A 430 -8.26 -15.96 55.57
CA ALA A 430 -7.12 -16.87 55.55
C ALA A 430 -7.11 -17.90 56.68
N SER A 431 -6.53 -19.09 56.44
CA SER A 431 -5.48 -19.75 57.27
C SER A 431 -5.24 -21.22 56.88
N LEU A 432 -3.96 -21.59 56.74
CA LEU A 432 -3.41 -22.96 56.79
C LEU A 432 -3.55 -23.54 58.23
N PRO A 433 -3.29 -24.85 58.56
CA PRO A 433 -2.37 -25.82 57.91
C PRO A 433 -2.72 -27.35 57.95
N HIS A 434 -1.82 -28.16 57.34
CA HIS A 434 -1.57 -29.63 57.48
C HIS A 434 -2.65 -30.62 56.99
N GLY A 435 -2.40 -31.75 56.32
CA GLY A 435 -1.20 -32.51 55.90
C GLY A 435 -1.64 -33.85 55.22
N PHE A 436 -0.67 -34.60 54.67
CA PHE A 436 -0.75 -35.91 53.95
C PHE A 436 -1.32 -35.86 52.51
N GLY A 437 -0.71 -36.38 51.43
CA GLY A 437 0.38 -37.35 51.18
C GLY A 437 -0.11 -38.26 50.02
N THR A 438 0.50 -38.32 48.84
CA THR A 438 1.53 -39.33 48.47
C THR A 438 1.94 -39.22 46.97
N ARG A 439 3.27 -39.33 46.72
CA ARG A 439 4.03 -40.10 45.68
C ARG A 439 3.64 -39.96 44.18
N SER A 440 4.51 -39.94 43.17
CA SER A 440 5.95 -40.24 42.92
C SER A 440 6.24 -39.84 41.44
N ASN A 441 7.37 -39.27 41.00
CA ASN A 441 8.66 -39.92 40.76
C ASN A 441 9.73 -38.84 40.43
N ALA A 442 10.94 -39.04 40.96
CA ALA A 442 12.13 -38.24 40.73
C ALA A 442 13.12 -38.96 39.80
N PHE A 443 13.98 -38.20 39.11
CA PHE A 443 15.25 -38.67 38.55
C PHE A 443 16.33 -37.61 38.82
N ASP A 444 17.48 -38.06 39.32
CA ASP A 444 18.55 -37.29 40.00
C ASP A 444 19.81 -37.18 39.11
N PRO A 445 20.46 -35.99 38.99
CA PRO A 445 21.67 -35.81 38.20
C PRO A 445 22.92 -35.65 39.10
N ALA A 446 23.60 -36.75 39.42
CA ALA A 446 24.88 -36.70 40.15
C ALA A 446 25.83 -37.85 39.78
N THR A 447 26.34 -37.88 38.54
CA THR A 447 27.54 -38.70 38.24
C THR A 447 28.27 -38.21 36.98
N TYR A 448 29.00 -37.10 37.02
CA TYR A 448 30.07 -36.85 36.04
C TYR A 448 31.06 -35.81 36.56
N ARG A 449 32.06 -36.26 37.33
CA ARG A 449 33.38 -35.63 37.44
C ARG A 449 34.42 -36.60 37.99
N ALA A 450 35.57 -36.57 37.32
CA ALA A 450 36.90 -37.05 37.74
C ALA A 450 37.24 -38.53 37.54
N VAL A 451 37.86 -38.82 36.39
CA VAL A 451 39.24 -39.36 36.36
C VAL A 451 40.01 -38.63 35.24
N GLN A 452 41.09 -37.95 35.61
CA GLN A 452 42.14 -37.43 34.74
C GLN A 452 43.40 -38.33 34.90
N ARG A 453 44.30 -38.23 33.89
CA ARG A 453 45.68 -38.76 33.79
C ARG A 453 45.73 -40.22 33.38
N GLY A 454 46.53 -40.69 32.43
CA GLY A 454 47.70 -40.24 31.64
C GLY A 454 48.01 -41.44 30.72
N THR A 455 48.60 -41.32 29.54
CA THR A 455 50.07 -41.24 29.32
C THR A 455 50.38 -41.08 27.83
N GLU A 456 51.56 -40.50 27.60
CA GLU A 456 52.26 -40.22 26.36
C GLU A 456 52.63 -41.48 25.54
N GLY A 457 52.92 -41.30 24.24
CA GLY A 457 53.70 -42.28 23.44
C GLY A 457 53.37 -42.38 21.94
N LEU A 458 53.97 -41.50 21.13
CA LEU A 458 54.28 -41.70 19.69
C LEU A 458 55.52 -42.65 19.55
N PRO A 459 56.03 -43.07 18.35
CA PRO A 459 55.54 -43.13 16.95
C PRO A 459 55.91 -44.51 16.26
N PRO A 460 56.35 -44.60 14.98
CA PRO A 460 55.65 -44.49 13.69
C PRO A 460 55.76 -45.77 12.83
N SER A 461 55.00 -45.88 11.72
CA SER A 461 55.55 -46.53 10.51
C SER A 461 54.82 -46.16 9.22
N ALA A 462 55.60 -46.07 8.15
CA ALA A 462 55.30 -45.53 6.85
C ALA A 462 55.06 -46.63 5.79
N ALA A 463 54.34 -46.29 4.71
CA ALA A 463 54.57 -46.73 3.32
C ALA A 463 53.55 -46.01 2.40
N ARG A 464 53.98 -45.03 1.59
CA ARG A 464 54.37 -45.12 0.16
C ARG A 464 53.23 -45.52 -0.79
N SER A 465 52.84 -44.59 -1.68
CA SER A 465 53.18 -44.59 -3.14
C SER A 465 52.05 -45.28 -3.94
N THR A 466 51.49 -44.82 -5.06
CA THR A 466 51.98 -44.09 -6.25
C THR A 466 50.71 -43.75 -7.06
N GLY A 467 50.61 -42.61 -7.74
CA GLY A 467 50.82 -42.61 -9.19
C GLY A 467 49.78 -41.72 -9.90
N GLN A 468 50.27 -41.01 -10.90
CA GLN A 468 49.73 -39.83 -11.60
C GLN A 468 48.97 -40.24 -12.90
N PRO A 469 48.61 -39.36 -13.87
CA PRO A 469 47.28 -39.33 -14.50
C PRO A 469 47.24 -39.60 -16.03
N ALA A 470 46.03 -39.46 -16.63
CA ALA A 470 45.70 -39.27 -18.06
C ALA A 470 45.82 -40.52 -18.97
N PRO A 471 45.14 -40.62 -20.16
CA PRO A 471 44.68 -39.53 -21.04
C PRO A 471 43.31 -39.71 -21.77
N ALA A 472 43.03 -38.73 -22.63
CA ALA A 472 41.91 -38.61 -23.57
C ALA A 472 42.06 -39.47 -24.85
N ALA A 473 40.93 -39.82 -25.46
CA ALA A 473 40.65 -40.05 -26.91
C ALA A 473 39.18 -40.50 -27.00
N GLU A 474 38.21 -39.77 -27.56
CA GLU A 474 37.96 -39.40 -28.96
C GLU A 474 37.52 -40.57 -29.88
N ALA A 475 36.35 -40.35 -30.50
CA ALA A 475 35.79 -40.93 -31.73
C ALA A 475 35.28 -42.39 -31.75
N ALA A 476 33.96 -42.56 -31.93
CA ALA A 476 33.33 -42.79 -33.26
C ALA A 476 32.07 -43.67 -33.18
N SER A 477 30.96 -43.16 -33.74
CA SER A 477 30.03 -43.79 -34.71
C SER A 477 29.36 -45.14 -34.36
N ALA A 478 28.15 -45.49 -34.77
CA ALA A 478 27.03 -44.88 -35.51
C ALA A 478 25.97 -46.00 -35.63
N THR A 479 24.67 -45.67 -35.63
CA THR A 479 23.60 -46.38 -36.38
C THR A 479 22.29 -45.57 -36.23
N THR A 480 21.84 -44.83 -37.26
CA THR A 480 20.80 -45.20 -38.29
C THR A 480 19.39 -45.34 -37.71
N ARG A 481 18.28 -44.83 -38.26
CA ARG A 481 17.91 -44.06 -39.47
C ARG A 481 16.39 -43.68 -39.32
N PRO A 482 15.62 -43.21 -40.33
CA PRO A 482 14.75 -42.04 -40.20
C PRO A 482 13.24 -42.34 -40.32
N VAL A 483 12.38 -41.33 -40.09
CA VAL A 483 11.04 -41.27 -40.70
C VAL A 483 10.80 -39.84 -41.20
N ALA A 484 10.41 -39.76 -42.46
CA ALA A 484 10.04 -38.57 -43.21
C ALA A 484 8.51 -38.33 -43.15
N GLU A 485 8.07 -37.27 -43.82
CA GLU A 485 6.68 -36.88 -44.13
C GLU A 485 5.90 -36.23 -42.97
N THR A 486 5.12 -35.16 -43.14
CA THR A 486 4.61 -34.46 -44.32
C THR A 486 4.12 -33.06 -43.88
N VAL A 487 4.23 -32.09 -44.78
CA VAL A 487 3.58 -30.77 -44.71
C VAL A 487 2.10 -30.94 -45.08
N PRO A 488 1.15 -30.30 -44.37
CA PRO A 488 -0.15 -30.00 -44.94
C PRO A 488 -0.34 -28.48 -45.09
N THR A 489 -0.33 -28.08 -46.35
CA THR A 489 -1.05 -26.93 -46.90
C THR A 489 -2.57 -27.10 -46.72
N GLY A 490 -3.25 -26.02 -46.33
CA GLY A 490 -4.63 -25.70 -46.73
C GLY A 490 -5.76 -26.27 -45.87
N ASN A 491 -6.46 -25.39 -45.14
CA ASN A 491 -7.84 -24.99 -45.47
C ASN A 491 -8.42 -24.10 -44.37
N ARG A 492 -8.75 -22.87 -44.78
CA ARG A 492 -9.41 -21.82 -43.99
C ARG A 492 -10.90 -21.94 -44.26
N PRO A 493 -11.79 -22.16 -43.26
CA PRO A 493 -13.21 -21.97 -43.47
C PRO A 493 -13.54 -20.48 -43.39
N ALA A 494 -14.17 -19.99 -44.45
CA ALA A 494 -14.83 -18.71 -44.53
C ALA A 494 -16.09 -18.72 -43.64
N ALA A 495 -16.29 -17.66 -42.87
CA ALA A 495 -17.56 -17.34 -42.24
C ALA A 495 -17.84 -15.84 -42.46
N ASP A 496 -18.70 -15.60 -43.43
CA ASP A 496 -19.73 -14.55 -43.55
C ASP A 496 -19.52 -13.22 -42.82
N ILE A 497 -19.13 -12.23 -43.62
CA ILE A 497 -19.28 -10.80 -43.37
C ILE A 497 -20.63 -10.37 -44.00
N PRO A 498 -21.62 -9.87 -43.24
CA PRO A 498 -22.75 -9.19 -43.86
C PRO A 498 -22.37 -7.74 -44.23
N PRO A 499 -22.76 -7.25 -45.43
CA PRO A 499 -22.46 -5.90 -45.87
C PRO A 499 -23.54 -4.94 -45.37
N ASN A 500 -23.16 -3.81 -44.77
CA ASN A 500 -24.03 -2.62 -44.72
C ASN A 500 -23.28 -1.37 -44.25
N ALA A 501 -22.95 -0.50 -45.22
CA ALA A 501 -22.85 0.95 -45.06
C ALA A 501 -23.01 1.57 -46.47
N PRO A 502 -23.45 2.83 -46.65
CA PRO A 502 -24.01 3.79 -45.70
C PRO A 502 -25.42 4.30 -46.11
N ARG A 503 -26.24 4.70 -45.13
CA ARG A 503 -27.40 5.57 -45.37
C ARG A 503 -26.97 7.02 -45.21
N GLU A 504 -26.91 7.73 -46.33
CA GLU A 504 -26.91 9.19 -46.38
C GLU A 504 -28.22 9.71 -45.77
N VAL A 505 -28.11 10.56 -44.75
CA VAL A 505 -29.23 11.35 -44.23
C VAL A 505 -29.15 12.69 -44.93
N SER A 506 -29.97 12.83 -45.98
CA SER A 506 -30.28 14.11 -46.61
C SER A 506 -31.01 15.01 -45.61
N VAL A 507 -30.40 16.15 -45.28
CA VAL A 507 -31.06 17.27 -44.62
C VAL A 507 -31.79 18.07 -45.70
N THR A 508 -33.12 17.97 -45.68
CA THR A 508 -34.04 18.81 -46.44
C THR A 508 -34.03 20.23 -45.85
N ALA A 509 -33.62 21.21 -46.65
CA ALA A 509 -33.96 22.62 -46.44
C ALA A 509 -35.10 22.99 -47.41
N PRO A 510 -36.13 23.74 -46.98
CA PRO A 510 -37.19 24.19 -47.88
C PRO A 510 -36.80 25.51 -48.58
N ALA A 511 -37.16 25.60 -49.86
CA ALA A 511 -37.20 26.83 -50.64
C ALA A 511 -38.66 27.12 -51.01
N ASP A 512 -39.02 28.41 -50.97
CA ASP A 512 -40.10 29.15 -51.69
C ASP A 512 -40.43 30.41 -50.85
N ALA A 513 -40.53 31.65 -51.30
CA ALA A 513 -40.34 32.46 -52.53
C ALA A 513 -40.58 33.95 -52.07
N PRO A 514 -40.69 35.02 -52.89
CA PRO A 514 -40.08 35.42 -54.17
C PRO A 514 -39.36 36.82 -54.10
N PRO A 515 -38.77 37.33 -55.22
CA PRO A 515 -38.05 38.62 -55.27
C PRO A 515 -38.79 39.73 -56.04
N THR A 516 -38.48 41.01 -55.76
CA THR A 516 -38.68 42.21 -56.63
C THR A 516 -37.99 43.47 -56.02
N PRO A 517 -37.76 44.59 -56.75
CA PRO A 517 -36.42 44.92 -57.30
C PRO A 517 -35.91 46.36 -57.00
N GLU A 518 -34.77 46.71 -57.63
CA GLU A 518 -34.23 48.07 -57.93
C GLU A 518 -33.80 48.96 -56.74
N THR A 519 -32.58 49.52 -56.65
CA THR A 519 -32.11 50.59 -57.55
C THR A 519 -30.58 50.83 -57.45
N ALA A 520 -29.95 50.88 -58.63
CA ALA A 520 -28.89 51.77 -59.14
C ALA A 520 -27.75 52.37 -58.29
N ARG A 521 -26.54 52.22 -58.87
CA ARG A 521 -25.35 53.13 -59.00
C ARG A 521 -24.06 52.41 -58.55
N GLY A 522 -22.96 52.33 -59.29
CA GLY A 522 -22.58 52.85 -60.60
C GLY A 522 -21.08 52.57 -60.82
N ILE A 523 -20.77 51.87 -61.91
CA ILE A 523 -19.65 52.03 -62.86
C ILE A 523 -18.31 52.61 -62.34
N SER A 524 -17.24 51.80 -62.40
CA SER A 524 -16.12 52.02 -63.36
C SER A 524 -15.16 50.82 -63.46
N ARG A 525 -14.83 50.50 -64.71
CA ARG A 525 -13.90 49.47 -65.21
C ARG A 525 -12.49 50.04 -65.43
N HIS A 526 -11.48 49.18 -65.29
CA HIS A 526 -10.35 48.88 -66.20
C HIS A 526 -9.18 48.37 -65.33
N ASP A 527 -8.74 47.12 -65.35
CA ASP A 527 -8.36 46.14 -66.40
C ASP A 527 -6.93 46.32 -66.94
N SER A 528 -6.25 45.17 -67.10
CA SER A 528 -4.84 44.90 -67.50
C SER A 528 -3.74 45.21 -66.45
N GLY A 529 -2.72 44.41 -66.21
CA GLY A 529 -2.29 43.13 -66.78
C GLY A 529 -0.88 42.77 -66.24
N ARG A 530 -0.74 41.54 -65.75
CA ARG A 530 0.40 40.60 -65.85
C ARG A 530 1.80 41.15 -66.25
N SER A 531 2.83 40.88 -65.43
CA SER A 531 4.06 40.13 -65.82
C SER A 531 5.22 40.32 -64.82
N THR A 532 5.88 39.20 -64.45
CA THR A 532 7.32 38.97 -64.13
C THR A 532 8.07 40.02 -63.30
N GLY A 533 8.71 39.73 -62.16
CA GLY A 533 9.63 38.62 -61.91
C GLY A 533 10.97 39.20 -61.43
N SER A 534 11.34 38.87 -60.18
CA SER A 534 12.71 38.67 -59.66
C SER A 534 13.84 39.64 -60.06
N GLY A 535 14.24 40.51 -59.14
CA GLY A 535 15.59 41.11 -59.02
C GLY A 535 15.90 41.36 -57.53
N THR A 536 16.87 40.64 -56.93
CA THR A 536 18.29 41.00 -56.72
C THR A 536 18.53 42.09 -55.66
N ASP A 537 19.18 41.64 -54.59
CA ASP A 537 20.31 42.25 -53.86
C ASP A 537 20.20 43.65 -53.22
N GLU A 538 20.23 43.63 -51.87
CA GLU A 538 20.97 44.47 -50.88
C GLU A 538 21.23 45.99 -51.10
N PRO A 539 21.55 46.81 -50.07
CA PRO A 539 21.85 46.48 -48.67
C PRO A 539 21.17 47.38 -47.60
N VAL A 540 21.20 46.83 -46.38
CA VAL A 540 21.39 47.45 -45.06
C VAL A 540 21.55 48.99 -45.03
N LEU A 541 20.58 49.67 -44.43
CA LEU A 541 20.76 50.99 -43.82
C LEU A 541 20.17 50.98 -42.42
N ARG A 542 21.09 51.08 -41.44
CA ARG A 542 20.82 51.36 -40.03
C ARG A 542 19.91 52.58 -39.89
N SER A 543 18.79 52.42 -39.20
CA SER A 543 18.13 53.51 -38.50
C SER A 543 18.06 53.16 -37.03
N ASP A 544 18.89 53.83 -36.24
CA ASP A 544 18.82 53.89 -34.80
C ASP A 544 17.46 54.47 -34.37
N ASP A 545 16.63 53.64 -33.74
CA ASP A 545 15.40 54.09 -33.09
C ASP A 545 15.41 53.52 -31.65
N PRO A 546 15.72 54.33 -30.62
CA PRO A 546 15.79 53.88 -29.23
C PRO A 546 14.37 53.83 -28.66
N ARG A 547 13.54 52.93 -29.19
CA ARG A 547 12.25 52.61 -28.58
C ARG A 547 12.44 51.57 -27.49
N ALA A 548 12.57 52.08 -26.27
CA ALA A 548 12.07 51.51 -25.03
C ALA A 548 11.71 50.01 -25.10
N THR A 549 12.74 49.16 -25.02
CA THR A 549 12.60 47.82 -24.45
C THR A 549 12.37 48.00 -22.96
N GLY A 550 11.16 48.42 -22.62
CA GLY A 550 10.64 48.26 -21.28
C GLY A 550 10.61 46.76 -21.00
N GLU A 551 11.64 46.29 -20.29
CA GLU A 551 11.64 44.99 -19.64
C GLU A 551 10.27 44.84 -18.96
N ARG A 552 9.43 43.99 -19.54
CA ARG A 552 8.20 43.55 -18.90
C ARG A 552 8.63 42.73 -17.70
N GLY A 553 8.88 43.43 -16.59
CA GLY A 553 9.04 42.87 -15.25
C GLY A 553 7.73 42.24 -14.81
N THR A 554 7.33 41.15 -15.44
CA THR A 554 6.40 40.20 -14.84
C THR A 554 7.16 39.59 -13.68
N GLY A 555 6.91 40.06 -12.45
CA GLY A 555 7.43 39.51 -11.20
C GLY A 555 6.93 38.08 -10.89
N ALA A 556 6.69 37.27 -11.93
CA ALA A 556 6.57 35.84 -11.83
C ALA A 556 7.99 35.28 -11.86
N LEU A 557 8.38 34.57 -10.80
CA LEU A 557 9.62 33.82 -10.79
C LEU A 557 9.72 32.96 -12.05
N THR A 558 10.88 32.95 -12.69
CA THR A 558 11.10 32.10 -13.85
C THR A 558 10.91 30.64 -13.45
N ARG A 559 10.57 29.77 -14.41
CA ARG A 559 10.45 28.32 -14.18
C ARG A 559 11.69 27.75 -13.49
N GLU A 560 12.85 28.32 -13.80
CA GLU A 560 14.15 27.99 -13.18
C GLU A 560 14.21 28.39 -11.70
N GLN A 561 13.78 29.60 -11.34
CA GLN A 561 13.73 30.03 -9.94
C GLN A 561 12.78 29.14 -9.11
N LEU A 562 11.64 28.73 -9.69
CA LEU A 562 10.71 27.79 -9.05
C LEU A 562 11.34 26.39 -8.86
N GLN A 563 12.11 25.92 -9.84
CA GLN A 563 12.83 24.64 -9.76
C GLN A 563 13.97 24.68 -8.74
N ALA A 564 14.75 25.76 -8.71
CA ALA A 564 15.81 25.98 -7.73
C ALA A 564 15.24 25.97 -6.30
N HIS A 565 14.15 26.70 -6.07
CA HIS A 565 13.49 26.72 -4.78
C HIS A 565 12.94 25.34 -4.36
N ARG A 566 12.39 24.56 -5.30
CA ARG A 566 11.96 23.16 -5.04
C ARG A 566 13.13 22.25 -4.68
N ALA A 567 14.28 22.43 -5.34
CA ALA A 567 15.48 21.66 -5.04
C ALA A 567 16.00 21.98 -3.63
N GLU A 568 16.04 23.26 -3.27
CA GLU A 568 16.43 23.73 -1.94
C GLU A 568 15.54 23.13 -0.83
N LEU A 569 14.23 23.09 -1.05
CA LEU A 569 13.29 22.50 -0.08
C LEU A 569 13.46 20.99 0.09
N ARG A 570 13.67 20.27 -1.01
CA ARG A 570 13.97 18.84 -0.95
C ARG A 570 15.26 18.59 -0.20
N ALA A 571 16.30 19.39 -0.47
CA ALA A 571 17.58 19.29 0.25
C ALA A 571 17.40 19.58 1.75
N ALA A 572 16.63 20.60 2.12
CA ALA A 572 16.36 20.93 3.53
C ALA A 572 15.55 19.84 4.26
N LEU A 573 14.54 19.25 3.60
CA LEU A 573 13.78 18.11 4.16
C LEU A 573 14.65 16.86 4.28
N GLN A 574 15.48 16.58 3.27
CA GLN A 574 16.41 15.47 3.27
C GLN A 574 17.42 15.59 4.42
N ALA A 575 17.99 16.78 4.63
CA ALA A 575 18.89 17.05 5.76
C ALA A 575 18.19 16.84 7.12
N LYS A 576 16.91 17.21 7.25
CA LYS A 576 16.12 16.94 8.47
C LYS A 576 15.87 15.44 8.69
N ILE A 577 15.63 14.68 7.62
CA ILE A 577 15.46 13.23 7.68
C ILE A 577 16.76 12.59 8.15
N GLU A 578 17.89 12.93 7.54
CA GLU A 578 19.22 12.41 7.91
C GLU A 578 19.58 12.74 9.35
N ALA A 579 19.35 13.99 9.78
CA ALA A 579 19.56 14.40 11.17
C ALA A 579 18.71 13.58 12.15
N LYS A 580 17.44 13.32 11.82
CA LYS A 580 16.55 12.50 12.67
C LYS A 580 16.90 11.02 12.66
N GLU A 581 17.37 10.47 11.54
CA GLU A 581 17.87 9.10 11.47
C GLU A 581 19.12 8.92 12.33
N ALA A 582 20.04 9.90 12.30
CA ALA A 582 21.21 9.92 13.17
C ALA A 582 20.83 10.01 14.66
N GLU A 583 19.85 10.85 15.01
CA GLU A 583 19.32 10.98 16.37
C GLU A 583 18.71 9.65 16.87
N ILE A 584 17.84 9.03 16.07
CA ILE A 584 17.25 7.71 16.38
C ILE A 584 18.33 6.65 16.58
N LEU A 585 19.31 6.59 15.68
CA LEU A 585 20.41 5.63 15.78
C LEU A 585 21.22 5.84 17.08
N SER A 586 21.49 7.10 17.44
CA SER A 586 22.22 7.42 18.67
C SER A 586 21.45 7.00 19.93
N GLU A 587 20.13 7.20 19.97
CA GLU A 587 19.27 6.79 21.07
C GLU A 587 19.09 5.27 21.12
N GLU A 588 19.01 4.58 19.97
CA GLU A 588 19.00 3.10 19.91
C GLU A 588 20.30 2.49 20.42
N ILE A 589 21.45 3.09 20.11
CA ILE A 589 22.76 2.67 20.64
C ILE A 589 22.80 2.87 22.16
N ARG A 590 22.34 4.01 22.67
CA ARG A 590 22.29 4.29 24.11
C ARG A 590 21.36 3.32 24.83
N LEU A 591 20.14 3.10 24.32
CA LEU A 591 19.19 2.12 24.85
C LEU A 591 19.78 0.70 24.88
N ALA A 592 20.46 0.28 23.81
CA ALA A 592 21.09 -1.03 23.75
C ALA A 592 22.21 -1.18 24.79
N ARG A 593 22.98 -0.11 25.06
CA ARG A 593 23.98 -0.08 26.12
C ARG A 593 23.33 -0.19 27.50
N THR A 594 22.33 0.65 27.81
CA THR A 594 21.63 0.63 29.10
C THR A 594 20.99 -0.74 29.36
N LYS A 595 20.37 -1.38 28.36
CA LYS A 595 19.82 -2.75 28.48
C LYS A 595 20.90 -3.81 28.78
N ARG A 596 22.11 -3.67 28.25
CA ARG A 596 23.23 -4.57 28.60
C ARG A 596 23.66 -4.36 30.05
N GLU A 597 23.73 -3.11 30.50
CA GLU A 597 24.06 -2.78 31.89
C GLU A 597 22.99 -3.32 32.84
N VAL A 598 21.70 -3.24 32.50
CA VAL A 598 20.59 -3.91 33.23
C VAL A 598 20.81 -5.42 33.33
N SER A 599 21.16 -6.07 32.21
CA SER A 599 21.40 -7.51 32.19
C SER A 599 22.60 -7.91 33.05
N GLU A 600 23.68 -7.13 33.01
CA GLU A 600 24.89 -7.37 33.78
C GLU A 600 24.63 -7.19 35.29
N VAL A 601 23.97 -6.10 35.68
CA VAL A 601 23.58 -5.86 37.08
C VAL A 601 22.63 -6.94 37.59
N ASN A 602 21.67 -7.39 36.77
CA ASN A 602 20.81 -8.53 37.12
C ASN A 602 21.60 -9.84 37.28
N HIS A 603 22.59 -10.09 36.42
CA HIS A 603 23.45 -11.27 36.54
C HIS A 603 24.26 -11.23 37.83
N GLN A 604 24.92 -10.11 38.14
CA GLN A 604 25.65 -9.89 39.39
C GLN A 604 24.74 -10.09 40.61
N ARG A 605 23.52 -9.53 40.57
CA ARG A 605 22.53 -9.70 41.62
C ARG A 605 22.16 -11.17 41.82
N ARG A 606 21.99 -11.93 40.74
CA ARG A 606 21.68 -13.36 40.79
C ARG A 606 22.84 -14.17 41.37
N VAL A 607 24.07 -13.93 40.93
CA VAL A 607 25.27 -14.60 41.43
C VAL A 607 25.48 -14.31 42.92
N ALA A 608 25.28 -13.07 43.36
CA ALA A 608 25.34 -12.69 44.77
C ALA A 608 24.26 -13.40 45.60
N TYR A 609 23.03 -13.49 45.08
CA TYR A 609 21.93 -14.20 45.73
C TYR A 609 22.21 -15.70 45.89
N GLU A 610 22.65 -16.37 44.81
CA GLU A 610 23.01 -17.79 44.83
C GLU A 610 24.18 -18.08 45.79
N ALA A 611 25.08 -17.12 46.00
CA ALA A 611 26.19 -17.21 46.95
C ALA A 611 25.84 -16.78 48.39
N GLY A 612 24.59 -16.42 48.69
CA GLY A 612 24.15 -15.98 50.02
C GLY A 612 24.64 -14.59 50.44
N ARG A 613 25.14 -13.76 49.51
CA ARG A 613 25.66 -12.40 49.79
C ARG A 613 24.54 -11.35 49.71
N ILE A 614 23.69 -11.32 50.74
CA ILE A 614 22.47 -10.50 50.76
C ILE A 614 22.73 -8.98 50.71
N ASP A 615 23.81 -8.50 51.34
CA ASP A 615 24.14 -7.07 51.34
C ASP A 615 24.51 -6.56 49.94
N GLU A 616 25.20 -7.37 49.14
CA GLU A 616 25.52 -7.07 47.74
C GLU A 616 24.25 -7.03 46.86
N VAL A 617 23.32 -7.95 47.09
CA VAL A 617 22.00 -7.93 46.43
C VAL A 617 21.23 -6.65 46.77
N ARG A 618 21.27 -6.21 48.03
CA ARG A 618 20.62 -4.96 48.48
C ARG A 618 21.28 -3.73 47.86
N ALA A 619 22.60 -3.71 47.73
CA ALA A 619 23.36 -2.62 47.11
C ALA A 619 23.12 -2.51 45.58
N LEU A 620 22.90 -3.62 44.88
CA LEU A 620 22.65 -3.63 43.43
C LEU A 620 21.21 -3.22 43.05
N ARG A 621 20.26 -3.28 43.98
CA ARG A 621 18.84 -2.95 43.74
C ARG A 621 18.61 -1.49 43.27
N PRO A 622 19.11 -0.44 43.94
CA PRO A 622 18.87 0.94 43.49
C PRO A 622 19.44 1.19 42.09
N LYS A 623 20.64 0.69 41.80
CA LYS A 623 21.26 0.80 40.47
C LYS A 623 20.41 0.13 39.37
N LEU A 624 19.76 -0.99 39.68
CA LEU A 624 18.89 -1.66 38.72
C LEU A 624 17.62 -0.85 38.43
N GLU A 625 17.01 -0.22 39.45
CA GLU A 625 15.83 0.63 39.24
C GLU A 625 16.20 1.90 38.47
N GLU A 626 17.32 2.55 38.78
CA GLU A 626 17.84 3.70 38.01
C GLU A 626 18.01 3.36 36.51
N LEU A 627 18.62 2.22 36.20
CA LEU A 627 18.80 1.79 34.81
C LEU A 627 17.48 1.42 34.11
N LYS A 628 16.46 0.96 34.85
CA LYS A 628 15.13 0.70 34.28
C LYS A 628 14.39 2.01 33.99
N ASP A 629 14.43 2.95 34.92
CA ASP A 629 13.86 4.30 34.74
C ASP A 629 14.51 4.98 33.54
N GLU A 630 15.83 4.83 33.35
CA GLU A 630 16.52 5.30 32.17
C GLU A 630 16.00 4.61 30.89
N VAL A 631 15.82 3.27 30.88
CA VAL A 631 15.24 2.52 29.75
C VAL A 631 13.84 3.01 29.38
N ASP A 632 13.01 3.33 30.37
CA ASP A 632 11.64 3.79 30.16
C ASP A 632 11.59 5.26 29.70
N SER A 633 12.64 6.05 29.95
CA SER A 633 12.75 7.44 29.52
C SER A 633 13.06 7.65 28.02
N PHE A 634 13.45 6.59 27.30
CA PHE A 634 13.79 6.68 25.87
C PHE A 634 12.56 6.96 25.01
N THR A 635 12.57 8.09 24.29
CA THR A 635 11.45 8.54 23.43
C THR A 635 11.61 8.15 21.96
N ILE A 636 12.15 6.95 21.69
CA ILE A 636 12.46 6.48 20.32
C ILE A 636 11.20 6.46 19.43
N ASP A 637 10.04 6.11 19.97
CA ASP A 637 8.79 6.09 19.21
C ASP A 637 8.34 7.49 18.78
N ALA A 638 8.56 8.52 19.60
CA ALA A 638 8.28 9.89 19.24
C ALA A 638 9.19 10.34 18.07
N LEU A 639 10.48 10.03 18.15
CA LEU A 639 11.45 10.31 17.07
C LEU A 639 11.09 9.57 15.77
N LYS A 640 10.67 8.30 15.85
CA LYS A 640 10.21 7.52 14.69
C LYS A 640 8.94 8.11 14.07
N ASN A 641 8.02 8.63 14.88
CA ASN A 641 6.84 9.33 14.38
C ASN A 641 7.19 10.63 13.66
N ASP A 642 8.15 11.41 14.18
CA ASP A 642 8.66 12.60 13.50
C ASP A 642 9.36 12.25 12.18
N LEU A 643 10.20 11.21 12.16
CA LEU A 643 10.84 10.72 10.95
C LEU A 643 9.80 10.31 9.88
N LYS A 644 8.77 9.56 10.29
CA LYS A 644 7.67 9.16 9.40
C LYS A 644 6.94 10.38 8.84
N ARG A 645 6.75 11.43 9.64
CA ARG A 645 6.16 12.70 9.20
C ARG A 645 7.03 13.39 8.15
N PHE A 646 8.35 13.46 8.35
CA PHE A 646 9.27 14.07 7.39
C PHE A 646 9.39 13.27 6.08
N LYS A 647 9.49 11.94 6.15
CA LYS A 647 9.50 11.07 4.96
C LYS A 647 8.21 11.21 4.15
N LYS A 648 7.06 11.28 4.84
CA LYS A 648 5.77 11.54 4.18
C LYS A 648 5.73 12.92 3.52
N GLN A 649 6.35 13.95 4.12
CA GLN A 649 6.47 15.27 3.49
C GLN A 649 7.38 15.26 2.27
N LEU A 650 8.47 14.49 2.28
CA LEU A 650 9.37 14.36 1.14
C LEU A 650 8.71 13.65 -0.07
N GLY A 651 7.86 12.65 0.21
CA GLY A 651 7.13 11.89 -0.81
C GLY A 651 5.95 12.62 -1.44
N ILE A 652 5.41 13.66 -0.78
CA ILE A 652 4.36 14.50 -1.34
C ILE A 652 5.01 15.47 -2.33
N SER A 653 4.55 15.45 -3.59
CA SER A 653 5.03 16.44 -4.56
C SER A 653 4.72 17.87 -4.09
N ALA A 654 5.55 18.85 -4.42
CA ALA A 654 5.29 20.25 -4.04
C ALA A 654 3.91 20.73 -4.53
N GLU A 655 3.45 20.19 -5.67
CA GLU A 655 2.13 20.42 -6.22
C GLU A 655 1.02 19.80 -5.35
N GLU A 656 1.18 18.55 -4.92
CA GLU A 656 0.21 17.90 -4.02
C GLU A 656 0.17 18.60 -2.65
N HIS A 657 1.31 19.02 -2.11
CA HIS A 657 1.37 19.80 -0.87
C HIS A 657 0.60 21.13 -1.02
N TYR A 658 0.85 21.85 -2.11
CA TYR A 658 0.14 23.08 -2.47
C TYR A 658 -1.37 22.85 -2.55
N LEU A 659 -1.81 21.80 -3.27
CA LEU A 659 -3.22 21.46 -3.43
C LEU A 659 -3.89 21.13 -2.08
N ARG A 660 -3.20 20.37 -1.21
CA ARG A 660 -3.75 19.98 0.09
C ARG A 660 -3.88 21.16 1.06
N ILE A 661 -2.87 22.03 1.12
CA ILE A 661 -2.92 23.23 1.95
C ILE A 661 -3.97 24.21 1.43
N THR A 662 -4.06 24.38 0.11
CA THR A 662 -5.08 25.23 -0.52
C THR A 662 -6.49 24.72 -0.28
N ALA A 663 -6.72 23.42 -0.44
CA ALA A 663 -8.02 22.80 -0.19
C ALA A 663 -8.43 22.92 1.29
N ALA A 664 -7.49 22.67 2.22
CA ALA A 664 -7.73 22.82 3.65
C ALA A 664 -8.04 24.28 4.02
N GLY A 665 -7.26 25.25 3.50
CA GLY A 665 -7.51 26.68 3.70
C GLY A 665 -8.86 27.12 3.14
N ALA A 666 -9.28 26.60 1.98
CA ALA A 666 -10.58 26.89 1.38
C ALA A 666 -11.78 26.35 2.19
N SER A 667 -11.57 25.28 2.97
CA SER A 667 -12.58 24.68 3.85
C SER A 667 -12.57 25.25 5.27
N HIS A 668 -11.58 26.09 5.61
CA HIS A 668 -11.46 26.71 6.93
C HIS A 668 -12.60 27.69 7.23
N ALA A 669 -12.98 27.82 8.50
CA ALA A 669 -14.12 28.63 8.94
C ALA A 669 -14.06 30.09 8.42
N ASN A 670 -12.90 30.74 8.51
CA ASN A 670 -12.69 32.09 8.00
C ASN A 670 -12.94 32.23 6.49
N SER A 671 -12.47 31.26 5.69
CA SER A 671 -12.72 31.24 4.25
C SER A 671 -14.20 31.02 3.92
N VAL A 672 -14.89 30.20 4.72
CA VAL A 672 -16.33 29.98 4.62
C VAL A 672 -17.10 31.26 4.98
N LEU A 673 -16.68 31.99 6.01
CA LEU A 673 -17.26 33.28 6.40
C LEU A 673 -17.12 34.32 5.28
N VAL A 674 -15.92 34.46 4.69
CA VAL A 674 -15.72 35.38 3.55
C VAL A 674 -16.54 34.95 2.33
N ARG A 675 -16.67 33.64 2.10
CA ARG A 675 -17.51 33.10 1.02
C ARG A 675 -19.00 33.42 1.23
N ALA A 676 -19.48 33.36 2.47
CA ALA A 676 -20.86 33.68 2.82
C ALA A 676 -21.13 35.21 2.85
N GLY A 677 -20.11 36.02 3.10
CA GLY A 677 -20.20 37.48 3.17
C GLY A 677 -20.55 38.19 1.86
N PRO A 678 -20.75 39.51 1.90
CA PRO A 678 -21.00 40.32 0.72
C PRO A 678 -19.80 40.34 -0.23
N ALA A 679 -20.05 40.54 -1.52
CA ALA A 679 -18.98 40.78 -2.49
C ALA A 679 -18.29 42.12 -2.20
N SER A 680 -16.99 42.22 -2.52
CA SER A 680 -16.25 43.46 -2.30
C SER A 680 -16.78 44.61 -3.17
N PRO A 681 -16.97 45.82 -2.62
CA PRO A 681 -17.41 47.00 -3.38
C PRO A 681 -16.33 47.53 -4.34
N LEU A 682 -15.09 47.02 -4.25
CA LEU A 682 -14.00 47.36 -5.17
C LEU A 682 -14.19 46.71 -6.55
N PHE A 683 -15.06 45.70 -6.64
CA PHE A 683 -15.38 45.00 -7.88
C PHE A 683 -16.79 45.35 -8.35
N ARG A 684 -16.98 45.37 -9.66
CA ARG A 684 -18.32 45.45 -10.26
C ARG A 684 -19.08 44.15 -9.95
N PRO A 685 -20.41 44.22 -9.78
CA PRO A 685 -21.24 43.03 -9.65
C PRO A 685 -21.03 42.08 -10.83
N SER A 686 -20.92 40.78 -10.55
CA SER A 686 -20.75 39.74 -11.58
C SER A 686 -22.02 39.61 -12.44
N THR A 687 -21.87 39.63 -13.76
CA THR A 687 -22.98 39.37 -14.70
C THR A 687 -23.43 37.90 -14.72
N THR A 688 -22.54 36.98 -14.37
CA THR A 688 -22.83 35.53 -14.30
C THR A 688 -23.31 35.08 -12.92
N GLY A 689 -23.28 35.96 -11.91
CA GLY A 689 -23.64 35.64 -10.52
C GLY A 689 -22.62 34.77 -9.76
N THR A 690 -21.54 34.31 -10.41
CA THR A 690 -20.53 33.46 -9.77
C THR A 690 -19.43 34.27 -9.09
N TYR A 691 -19.16 33.96 -7.81
CA TYR A 691 -18.12 34.59 -6.99
C TYR A 691 -17.15 33.54 -6.46
N SER A 692 -15.91 33.95 -6.25
CA SER A 692 -14.87 33.16 -5.60
C SER A 692 -14.22 33.96 -4.47
N VAL A 693 -13.68 33.25 -3.47
CA VAL A 693 -12.78 33.84 -2.48
C VAL A 693 -11.37 33.79 -3.07
N GLU A 694 -10.68 34.93 -3.05
CA GLU A 694 -9.30 35.06 -3.53
C GLU A 694 -8.45 35.78 -2.50
N HIS A 695 -7.12 35.61 -2.60
CA HIS A 695 -6.18 36.28 -1.73
C HIS A 695 -5.79 37.66 -2.27
N ILE A 696 -5.75 38.68 -1.41
CA ILE A 696 -5.31 40.03 -1.78
C ILE A 696 -3.84 39.96 -2.20
N TRP A 697 -2.98 39.41 -1.34
CA TRP A 697 -1.64 38.99 -1.71
C TRP A 697 -1.65 37.56 -2.28
N PRO A 698 -1.24 37.33 -3.55
CA PRO A 698 -1.47 36.08 -4.26
C PRO A 698 -0.96 34.85 -3.53
N ARG A 699 -1.76 33.77 -3.55
CA ARG A 699 -1.40 32.46 -2.97
C ARG A 699 -0.04 31.98 -3.43
N SER A 700 0.24 32.08 -4.74
CA SER A 700 1.52 31.69 -5.30
C SER A 700 2.70 32.37 -4.61
N GLN A 701 2.59 33.66 -4.28
CA GLN A 701 3.64 34.41 -3.58
C GLN A 701 3.79 33.97 -2.12
N ILE A 702 2.68 33.69 -1.44
CA ILE A 702 2.69 33.15 -0.06
C ILE A 702 3.49 31.84 0.01
N PHE A 703 3.27 30.93 -0.95
CA PHE A 703 3.98 29.65 -1.00
C PHE A 703 5.47 29.75 -1.34
N LEU A 704 5.89 30.89 -1.91
CA LEU A 704 7.28 31.13 -2.30
C LEU A 704 8.09 31.76 -1.17
N GLU A 705 7.44 32.20 -0.09
CA GLU A 705 8.17 32.67 1.08
C GLU A 705 8.81 31.51 1.83
N PRO A 706 10.14 31.51 2.02
CA PRO A 706 10.84 30.44 2.74
C PRO A 706 10.29 30.22 4.16
N ALA A 707 9.87 31.30 4.81
CA ALA A 707 9.31 31.25 6.16
C ALA A 707 7.99 30.47 6.23
N PHE A 708 7.16 30.48 5.17
CA PHE A 708 5.90 29.73 5.12
C PHE A 708 6.10 28.22 5.25
N LEU A 709 7.21 27.72 4.72
CA LEU A 709 7.53 26.28 4.69
C LEU A 709 8.11 25.78 6.00
N GLY A 710 8.61 26.69 6.83
CA GLY A 710 9.00 26.42 8.22
C GLY A 710 7.82 26.26 9.18
N LEU A 711 6.60 26.63 8.75
CA LEU A 711 5.41 26.59 9.60
C LEU A 711 4.85 25.17 9.78
N ARG A 712 4.16 24.95 10.90
CA ARG A 712 3.35 23.74 11.08
C ARG A 712 2.17 23.77 10.09
N ARG A 713 1.66 22.59 9.74
CA ARG A 713 0.56 22.45 8.78
C ARG A 713 -0.66 23.28 9.19
N GLU A 714 -1.00 23.28 10.48
CA GLU A 714 -2.13 24.02 11.02
C GLU A 714 -1.94 25.53 10.82
N GLN A 715 -0.71 26.02 11.05
CA GLN A 715 -0.32 27.42 10.81
C GLN A 715 -0.36 27.78 9.32
N GLN A 716 0.08 26.88 8.43
CA GLN A 716 -0.01 27.08 6.98
C GLN A 716 -1.47 27.18 6.53
N VAL A 717 -2.34 26.31 7.03
CA VAL A 717 -3.78 26.33 6.74
C VAL A 717 -4.43 27.60 7.27
N ALA A 718 -4.11 28.00 8.51
CA ALA A 718 -4.60 29.22 9.13
C ALA A 718 -4.17 30.48 8.35
N LEU A 719 -2.91 30.57 7.91
CA LEU A 719 -2.45 31.66 7.04
C LEU A 719 -3.16 31.69 5.69
N MET A 720 -3.40 30.52 5.09
CA MET A 720 -4.16 30.43 3.85
C MET A 720 -5.64 30.80 4.03
N ALA A 721 -6.13 30.79 5.26
CA ALA A 721 -7.46 31.23 5.65
C ALA A 721 -7.45 32.56 6.41
N TYR A 722 -6.36 33.33 6.34
CA TYR A 722 -6.20 34.57 7.08
C TYR A 722 -7.16 35.63 6.55
N GLN A 723 -8.24 35.87 7.30
CA GLN A 723 -9.40 36.64 6.85
C GLN A 723 -9.05 38.02 6.26
N PRO A 724 -8.13 38.82 6.85
CA PRO A 724 -7.76 40.12 6.27
C PRO A 724 -7.17 40.04 4.86
N ASN A 725 -6.53 38.92 4.52
CA ASN A 725 -5.96 38.68 3.20
C ASN A 725 -6.96 38.01 2.23
N LEU A 726 -8.21 37.76 2.64
CA LEU A 726 -9.22 37.13 1.79
C LEU A 726 -10.27 38.14 1.33
N ILE A 727 -10.65 38.04 0.05
CA ILE A 727 -11.64 38.92 -0.56
C ILE A 727 -12.59 38.13 -1.48
N LYS A 728 -13.89 38.42 -1.42
CA LYS A 728 -14.90 37.82 -2.30
C LYS A 728 -15.05 38.65 -3.57
N ILE A 729 -14.68 38.05 -4.70
CA ILE A 729 -14.60 38.72 -6.01
C ILE A 729 -15.32 37.90 -7.09
N PRO A 730 -15.72 38.50 -8.23
CA PRO A 730 -16.26 37.75 -9.36
C PRO A 730 -15.28 36.67 -9.83
N ALA A 731 -15.77 35.46 -10.10
CA ALA A 731 -14.90 34.34 -10.50
C ALA A 731 -14.14 34.64 -11.81
N ALA A 732 -14.76 35.36 -12.75
CA ALA A 732 -14.11 35.81 -13.98
C ALA A 732 -12.98 36.81 -13.73
N ALA A 733 -13.12 37.69 -12.74
CA ALA A 733 -12.05 38.61 -12.33
C ALA A 733 -10.88 37.81 -11.74
N ASN A 734 -11.16 36.79 -10.93
CA ASN A 734 -10.10 35.94 -10.39
C ASN A 734 -9.29 35.26 -11.51
N SER A 735 -9.99 34.59 -12.44
CA SER A 735 -9.35 33.95 -13.60
C SER A 735 -8.56 34.93 -14.47
N ALA A 736 -9.08 36.15 -14.68
CA ALA A 736 -8.40 37.16 -15.50
C ALA A 736 -7.16 37.76 -14.82
N ARG A 737 -7.18 37.92 -13.49
CA ARG A 737 -6.01 38.38 -12.72
C ARG A 737 -4.91 37.33 -12.71
N GLY A 738 -5.28 36.07 -12.44
CA GLY A 738 -4.31 35.01 -12.14
C GLY A 738 -3.39 35.40 -10.98
N ASN A 739 -2.08 35.19 -11.13
CA ASN A 739 -1.07 35.49 -10.11
C ASN A 739 -0.47 36.91 -10.20
N ARG A 740 -1.09 37.82 -10.96
CA ARG A 740 -0.55 39.17 -11.16
C ARG A 740 -0.88 40.08 -9.97
N ALA A 741 0.08 40.92 -9.58
CA ALA A 741 -0.16 41.98 -8.61
C ALA A 741 -1.18 42.99 -9.15
N TYR A 742 -2.04 43.53 -8.29
CA TYR A 742 -3.07 44.50 -8.67
C TYR A 742 -2.49 45.78 -9.28
N ARG A 743 -1.25 46.15 -8.92
CA ARG A 743 -0.53 47.26 -9.57
C ARG A 743 -0.15 46.99 -11.03
N THR A 744 -0.18 45.73 -11.47
CA THR A 744 0.26 45.28 -12.81
C THR A 744 -0.86 44.72 -13.68
N VAL A 745 -2.10 44.69 -13.21
CA VAL A 745 -3.24 44.24 -14.03
C VAL A 745 -3.50 45.23 -15.17
N SER A 746 -4.01 44.73 -16.30
CA SER A 746 -4.20 45.53 -17.50
C SER A 746 -5.30 46.59 -17.32
N ALA A 747 -5.24 47.66 -18.10
CA ALA A 747 -6.31 48.66 -18.14
C ALA A 747 -7.68 48.04 -18.50
N GLU A 748 -7.67 47.00 -19.34
CA GLU A 748 -8.86 46.21 -19.65
C GLU A 748 -9.43 45.52 -18.42
N PHE A 749 -8.60 44.88 -17.59
CA PHE A 749 -9.03 44.28 -16.33
C PHE A 749 -9.73 45.31 -15.44
N THR A 750 -9.11 46.48 -15.26
CA THR A 750 -9.65 47.58 -14.46
C THR A 750 -11.00 48.06 -14.98
N ARG A 751 -11.11 48.26 -16.30
CA ARG A 751 -12.37 48.69 -16.94
C ARG A 751 -13.49 47.63 -16.80
N THR A 752 -13.14 46.35 -16.92
CA THR A 752 -14.12 45.25 -16.96
C THR A 752 -14.59 44.85 -15.56
N PHE A 753 -13.67 44.74 -14.59
CA PHE A 753 -13.96 44.10 -13.31
C PHE A 753 -13.97 45.06 -12.11
N LEU A 754 -13.29 46.20 -12.17
CA LEU A 754 -13.17 47.10 -11.02
C LEU A 754 -14.23 48.22 -11.08
N SER A 755 -14.71 48.61 -9.90
CA SER A 755 -15.75 49.66 -9.79
C SER A 755 -15.24 51.03 -10.26
N SER A 756 -13.94 51.29 -10.09
CA SER A 756 -13.27 52.52 -10.57
C SER A 756 -11.76 52.31 -10.74
N PRO A 757 -11.04 53.22 -11.43
CA PRO A 757 -9.58 53.25 -11.42
C PRO A 757 -8.98 53.41 -10.01
N ALA A 758 -9.65 54.16 -9.12
CA ALA A 758 -9.23 54.32 -7.72
C ALA A 758 -9.26 52.98 -6.95
N ALA A 759 -10.18 52.07 -7.31
CA ALA A 759 -10.23 50.74 -6.72
C ALA A 759 -8.97 49.90 -7.04
N GLN A 760 -8.33 50.11 -8.19
CA GLN A 760 -7.05 49.45 -8.50
C GLN A 760 -5.92 49.92 -7.58
N ALA A 761 -5.83 51.24 -7.36
CA ALA A 761 -4.83 51.82 -6.47
C ALA A 761 -5.03 51.34 -5.02
N GLU A 762 -6.30 51.25 -4.57
CA GLU A 762 -6.62 50.74 -3.24
C GLU A 762 -6.28 49.24 -3.10
N LEU A 763 -6.61 48.41 -4.09
CA LEU A 763 -6.24 46.99 -4.07
C LEU A 763 -4.72 46.80 -4.07
N ALA A 764 -3.97 47.61 -4.82
CA ALA A 764 -2.51 47.59 -4.80
C ALA A 764 -1.94 47.99 -3.43
N ARG A 765 -2.52 49.00 -2.77
CA ARG A 765 -2.14 49.41 -1.42
C ARG A 765 -2.42 48.31 -0.40
N MET A 766 -3.60 47.70 -0.46
CA MET A 766 -3.96 46.55 0.39
C MET A 766 -3.03 45.37 0.18
N GLU A 767 -2.63 45.08 -1.07
CA GLU A 767 -1.71 43.99 -1.40
C GLU A 767 -0.33 44.18 -0.75
N GLU A 768 0.25 45.37 -0.77
CA GLU A 768 1.55 45.64 -0.11
C GLU A 768 1.44 45.55 1.42
N LEU A 769 0.33 46.03 2.00
CA LEU A 769 0.05 45.89 3.44
C LEU A 769 -0.08 44.41 3.83
N MET A 770 -0.85 43.63 3.06
CA MET A 770 -1.05 42.21 3.32
C MET A 770 0.23 41.41 3.11
N LYS A 771 1.08 41.77 2.15
CA LYS A 771 2.41 41.18 2.01
C LYS A 771 3.24 41.38 3.27
N ALA A 772 3.33 42.61 3.78
CA ALA A 772 4.12 42.92 4.98
C ALA A 772 3.59 42.16 6.20
N ASP A 773 2.27 42.15 6.40
CA ASP A 773 1.62 41.49 7.52
C ASP A 773 1.78 39.96 7.47
N MET A 774 1.54 39.35 6.31
CA MET A 774 1.72 37.91 6.12
C MET A 774 3.19 37.48 6.35
N ILE A 775 4.17 38.24 5.85
CA ILE A 775 5.60 37.97 6.12
C ILE A 775 5.88 38.07 7.62
N ASN A 776 5.30 39.05 8.32
CA ASN A 776 5.45 39.19 9.75
C ASN A 776 4.88 37.97 10.51
N LEU A 777 3.69 37.50 10.13
CA LEU A 777 3.06 36.31 10.70
C LEU A 777 3.88 35.03 10.44
N MET A 778 4.47 34.89 9.26
CA MET A 778 5.36 33.75 8.95
C MET A 778 6.65 33.78 9.77
N LYS A 779 7.24 34.97 9.99
CA LYS A 779 8.43 35.15 10.83
C LYS A 779 8.13 34.99 12.32
N ASN A 780 6.88 35.22 12.73
CA ASN A 780 6.42 35.14 14.11
C ASN A 780 5.25 34.15 14.23
N PRO A 781 5.49 32.82 14.13
CA PRO A 781 4.42 31.82 13.99
C PRO A 781 3.45 31.73 15.16
N HIS A 782 3.82 32.27 16.32
CA HIS A 782 3.00 32.34 17.52
C HIS A 782 1.89 33.40 17.42
N LEU A 783 1.99 34.33 16.46
CA LEU A 783 0.97 35.34 16.17
C LEU A 783 -0.10 34.86 15.20
N ILE A 784 0.07 33.68 14.58
CA ILE A 784 -0.90 33.13 13.63
C ILE A 784 -2.14 32.66 14.41
N PRO A 785 -3.34 33.21 14.14
CA PRO A 785 -4.56 32.79 14.79
C PRO A 785 -4.96 31.39 14.28
N LEU A 786 -4.94 30.39 15.15
CA LEU A 786 -5.27 28.99 14.83
C LEU A 786 -6.76 28.67 14.98
#